data_AF-A0AAE0WVM1-F1
#
_entry.id   AF-A0AAE0WVM1-F1
#
_cell.length_a   1.000
_cell.length_b   1.000
_cell.length_c   1.000
_cell.angle_alpha   90.00
_cell.angle_beta   90.00
_cell.angle_gamma   90.00
#
_symmetry.space_group_name_H-M   'P 1'
#
loop_
_entity.id
_entity.type
_entity.pdbx_description
1 polymer ?
#
loop_
_entity_poly.entity_id
_entity_poly.type
_entity_poly.pdbx_seq_one_letter_code
_entity_poly.pdbx_strand_id
1 'polypeptide(L)'
;MQYLKSVLPALLLAGTIVDATTYTRSATVNSSFGYDATSFYLHGEAFQMLGGQMDPQRIPREYWSDRLLKAKAMGLNTIFSYIYWNELETAPGQWDWNRISGMNDIGAWYQEIQNAGLQAVLRPGPYVCGERDWGGFPAWLSQVPNITVRTNNPQFLMLSEYYLGNLSQHVQQYQVTKGGPILMAQVENEYGSFSNDHDYTAALSAIIAKHFDIVQYTNDGGSTPPNIVNGAVPGILGEIDGDPYAGFTNLEKYAESSSRGPKLDGEYYINWLTTWGPNATYPYVSGIGYNDSQNIAGLKYILDQGGSFSIYMFHGGTNFAFGNGGLNFGQLEPVTSSYDYAAPLNESGRPRDIYWQLRDFLLPYQNGSLPEYPETKPMLETEDIVLKPVAGMFNDLPPATFSGWPLSMEQLGQGRGYTLYRYTTPSSHTGLLKVGDGPRDRVIVYVNDTMKGVIDNVYVYPQNISLSLHAGDVLSLLVENQGRVDFSTPLYDQRKGIVGDVYIGTAMLAPWSMYALPIPSPPANLNFSLTNTSLTISNTSSPTWYTGSFSLPSSICGTAAADTYLTINGGTKGVLYVNGYNLGRYWSVGPQQSQYVPGVWLRESNEIVVLELEPRGKQELVARGSGERAWFNRTPSSSTDTSLQYCASRGCCYVMRLLNTTTLQFAEYYNQDTPEYAILSHRWLDGQEVSYIDYCLCVDQAQHGEKLPEYLRDKANTIRSRSGFTKILDFCKAVRLADLEWGWIDTCCIDKSSSAELTEAINSMWSWYKESVLCLVYFNDVESEASYAEIGSSAWFTRGWTLQELLAPSRLNFFDRVWKPLYRLEKATFKAKKRTATMYYIMDDPDWAEFGHMLAQASHVPARYVCGYQSLDSASAAMKLSWASFRRTSRVEDRAYSLLGLLGINMPLLYGEGQQAFIRLQKEFIQTYDDESILAWRSPCPSPNLSSHCFSGVLATNLEFFQASGDIVTIMQYGKPPWQTINQLLQVEAAVYVQSANEAPTTTILLPLACKHSDERGCLHLELTASSSAGAGVGHYMRVSACKLIAAGPQRKVTDDRRLLLHLNAR
;
A
#
# COMPACT_ATOMS: atom_id res chain seq x y z
N MET A 1 -4.86 -35.72 18.43
CA MET A 1 -6.13 -36.00 19.16
C MET A 1 -5.90 -36.93 20.37
N GLN A 2 -4.94 -36.60 21.25
CA GLN A 2 -4.66 -37.34 22.51
C GLN A 2 -4.30 -36.42 23.70
N TYR A 3 -4.31 -35.09 23.52
CA TYR A 3 -3.91 -34.11 24.55
C TYR A 3 -5.08 -33.40 25.26
N LEU A 4 -6.33 -33.66 24.86
CA LEU A 4 -7.54 -32.99 25.40
C LEU A 4 -8.20 -33.74 26.57
N LYS A 5 -7.49 -34.64 27.26
CA LYS A 5 -8.07 -35.51 28.31
C LYS A 5 -7.43 -35.42 29.70
N SER A 6 -6.47 -34.54 29.95
CA SER A 6 -5.74 -34.53 31.24
C SER A 6 -5.84 -33.24 32.06
N VAL A 7 -6.75 -32.31 31.74
CA VAL A 7 -6.99 -31.14 32.59
C VAL A 7 -8.49 -30.94 32.82
N LEU A 8 -8.98 -31.48 33.94
CA LEU A 8 -10.20 -31.21 34.74
C LEU A 8 -10.74 -32.53 35.33
N PRO A 9 -11.21 -32.56 36.61
CA PRO A 9 -11.99 -31.49 37.21
C PRO A 9 -11.63 -31.13 38.68
N ALA A 10 -11.77 -29.84 39.01
CA ALA A 10 -12.38 -29.37 40.26
C ALA A 10 -12.59 -27.86 40.17
N LEU A 11 -13.82 -27.42 39.89
CA LEU A 11 -14.37 -26.12 40.33
C LEU A 11 -15.85 -26.09 39.98
N LEU A 12 -16.69 -26.29 41.00
CA LEU A 12 -18.11 -26.02 40.97
C LEU A 12 -18.52 -25.52 42.36
N LEU A 13 -19.28 -24.43 42.35
CA LEU A 13 -20.05 -23.79 43.43
C LEU A 13 -19.30 -22.88 44.43
N ALA A 14 -19.41 -21.57 44.18
CA ALA A 14 -20.17 -20.68 45.07
C ALA A 14 -20.54 -19.40 44.31
N GLY A 15 -21.82 -19.27 43.95
CA GLY A 15 -22.38 -17.99 43.53
C GLY A 15 -22.76 -17.19 44.76
N THR A 16 -22.20 -15.99 44.90
CA THR A 16 -22.71 -14.93 45.77
C THR A 16 -22.83 -13.66 44.96
N ILE A 17 -24.07 -13.17 44.88
CA ILE A 17 -24.43 -11.85 44.38
C ILE A 17 -23.68 -10.82 45.24
N VAL A 18 -22.87 -9.96 44.61
CA VAL A 18 -22.28 -8.80 45.28
C VAL A 18 -23.04 -7.57 44.80
N ASP A 19 -23.75 -6.94 45.73
CA ASP A 19 -24.45 -5.68 45.55
C ASP A 19 -23.47 -4.56 45.14
N ALA A 20 -23.90 -3.77 44.16
CA ALA A 20 -23.22 -2.57 43.72
C ALA A 20 -23.19 -1.54 44.86
N THR A 21 -22.04 -1.44 45.55
CA THR A 21 -21.72 -0.33 46.43
C THR A 21 -20.79 0.63 45.68
N THR A 22 -21.25 1.88 45.59
CA THR A 22 -20.52 3.03 45.05
C THR A 22 -19.23 3.26 45.85
N TYR A 23 -18.10 2.80 45.32
CA TYR A 23 -16.79 3.19 45.83
C TYR A 23 -16.47 4.61 45.35
N THR A 24 -16.67 5.59 46.24
CA THR A 24 -15.96 6.86 46.14
C THR A 24 -14.52 6.61 46.60
N ARG A 25 -13.58 6.48 45.65
CA ARG A 25 -12.16 6.35 45.97
C ARG A 25 -11.63 7.72 46.38
N SER A 26 -11.62 7.97 47.70
CA SER A 26 -10.84 9.06 48.29
C SER A 26 -9.36 8.80 48.02
N ALA A 27 -8.64 9.83 47.56
CA ALA A 27 -7.22 9.77 47.21
C ALA A 27 -6.41 9.18 48.38
N THR A 28 -5.91 7.96 48.19
CA THR A 28 -4.92 7.36 49.10
C THR A 28 -3.55 7.83 48.61
N VAL A 29 -3.07 8.90 49.22
CA VAL A 29 -1.69 9.40 49.11
C VAL A 29 -0.75 8.34 49.71
N ASN A 30 -0.42 7.32 48.92
CA ASN A 30 0.73 6.41 49.11
C ASN A 30 1.01 5.48 47.90
N SER A 31 0.62 5.87 46.67
CA SER A 31 0.84 5.07 45.47
C SER A 31 2.14 5.46 44.76
N SER A 32 2.99 4.46 44.43
CA SER A 32 4.23 4.68 43.68
C SER A 32 4.00 5.38 42.33
N PHE A 33 2.86 5.14 41.68
CA PHE A 33 2.41 5.84 40.48
C PHE A 33 0.87 5.96 40.48
N GLY A 34 0.32 7.06 39.95
CA GLY A 34 -1.12 7.30 39.87
C GLY A 34 -1.46 8.54 39.03
N TYR A 35 -2.73 8.94 38.99
CA TYR A 35 -3.17 10.13 38.25
C TYR A 35 -4.41 10.80 38.89
N ASP A 36 -4.62 12.08 38.57
CA ASP A 36 -5.86 12.80 38.82
C ASP A 36 -6.54 13.23 37.51
N ALA A 37 -7.48 14.18 37.53
CA ALA A 37 -8.15 14.64 36.31
C ALA A 37 -7.25 15.33 35.28
N THR A 38 -5.99 15.65 35.62
CA THR A 38 -5.11 16.51 34.82
C THR A 38 -3.67 16.03 34.73
N SER A 39 -3.15 15.34 35.75
CA SER A 39 -1.72 15.02 35.86
C SER A 39 -1.48 13.57 36.29
N PHE A 40 -0.42 12.97 35.76
CA PHE A 40 0.18 11.77 36.36
C PHE A 40 1.07 12.17 37.54
N TYR A 41 1.23 11.26 38.50
CA TYR A 41 2.11 11.41 39.65
C TYR A 41 3.00 10.18 39.79
N LEU A 42 4.31 10.42 39.86
CA LEU A 42 5.32 9.40 40.15
C LEU A 42 5.95 9.72 41.51
N HIS A 43 5.79 8.81 42.47
CA HIS A 43 6.23 8.99 43.85
C HIS A 43 5.73 10.29 44.52
N GLY A 44 4.51 10.73 44.17
CA GLY A 44 3.86 11.93 44.71
C GLY A 44 4.19 13.22 43.97
N GLU A 45 5.13 13.20 43.02
CA GLU A 45 5.51 14.36 42.20
C GLU A 45 4.82 14.30 40.84
N ALA A 46 4.40 15.45 40.31
CA ALA A 46 3.80 15.54 38.99
C ALA A 46 4.77 15.01 37.92
N PHE A 47 4.28 14.16 37.03
CA PHE A 47 5.08 13.46 36.03
C PHE A 47 4.44 13.61 34.65
N GLN A 48 5.24 14.02 33.66
CA GLN A 48 4.82 14.11 32.26
C GLN A 48 5.63 13.10 31.45
N MET A 49 4.96 12.17 30.76
CA MET A 49 5.66 11.15 29.99
C MET A 49 6.09 11.74 28.64
N LEU A 50 7.40 11.76 28.43
CA LEU A 50 8.04 12.03 27.15
C LEU A 50 8.47 10.68 26.60
N GLY A 51 7.55 10.04 25.90
CA GLY A 51 7.62 8.64 25.51
C GLY A 51 8.21 8.39 24.13
N GLY A 52 8.78 7.21 23.95
CA GLY A 52 9.09 6.67 22.62
C GLY A 52 8.85 5.16 22.57
N GLN A 53 8.23 4.71 21.48
CA GLN A 53 7.97 3.29 21.26
C GLN A 53 9.24 2.57 20.79
N MET A 54 9.57 1.48 21.48
CA MET A 54 10.59 0.49 21.11
C MET A 54 10.18 -0.91 21.56
N ASP A 55 10.24 -1.88 20.66
CA ASP A 55 9.88 -3.26 20.94
C ASP A 55 11.13 -4.15 21.04
N PRO A 56 11.37 -4.84 22.17
CA PRO A 56 12.60 -5.62 22.37
C PRO A 56 12.80 -6.70 21.31
N GLN A 57 11.71 -7.25 20.79
CA GLN A 57 11.68 -8.36 19.84
C GLN A 57 11.95 -7.94 18.38
N ARG A 58 12.26 -6.65 18.15
CA ARG A 58 12.74 -6.12 16.86
C ARG A 58 14.19 -5.62 16.90
N ILE A 59 14.82 -5.65 18.07
CA ILE A 59 16.16 -5.11 18.30
C ILE A 59 17.04 -6.23 18.85
N PRO A 60 18.21 -6.54 18.25
CA PRO A 60 19.17 -7.48 18.84
C PRO A 60 19.45 -7.11 20.29
N ARG A 61 19.44 -8.11 21.19
CA ARG A 61 19.56 -7.90 22.65
C ARG A 61 20.78 -7.07 23.01
N GLU A 62 21.89 -7.33 22.33
CA GLU A 62 23.18 -6.65 22.51
C GLU A 62 23.11 -5.14 22.21
N TYR A 63 22.09 -4.69 21.49
CA TYR A 63 21.86 -3.29 21.16
C TYR A 63 20.83 -2.59 22.03
N TRP A 64 20.11 -3.28 22.91
CA TRP A 64 19.08 -2.67 23.76
C TRP A 64 19.60 -1.47 24.56
N SER A 65 20.72 -1.64 25.27
CA SER A 65 21.32 -0.56 26.07
C SER A 65 21.67 0.67 25.22
N ASP A 66 22.25 0.46 24.02
CA ASP A 66 22.56 1.56 23.10
C ASP A 66 21.29 2.32 22.66
N ARG A 67 20.22 1.61 22.28
CA ARG A 67 18.97 2.26 21.85
C ARG A 67 18.32 3.05 22.99
N LEU A 68 18.33 2.50 24.20
CA LEU A 68 17.80 3.15 25.40
C LEU A 68 18.59 4.40 25.78
N LEU A 69 19.92 4.34 25.73
CA LEU A 69 20.77 5.50 25.99
C LEU A 69 20.57 6.60 24.94
N LYS A 70 20.34 6.24 23.67
CA LYS A 70 19.99 7.19 22.61
C LYS A 70 18.60 7.81 22.79
N ALA A 71 17.62 7.05 23.29
CA ALA A 71 16.30 7.59 23.68
C ALA A 71 16.45 8.65 24.79
N LYS A 72 17.18 8.30 25.84
CA LYS A 72 17.47 9.21 26.97
C LYS A 72 18.23 10.45 26.52
N ALA A 73 19.23 10.28 25.65
CA ALA A 73 19.97 11.40 25.09
C ALA A 73 19.07 12.33 24.26
N MET A 74 18.03 11.83 23.57
CA MET A 74 17.09 12.71 22.85
C MET A 74 16.24 13.56 23.81
N GLY A 75 16.07 13.10 25.05
CA GLY A 75 15.20 13.73 26.05
C GLY A 75 13.93 12.94 26.36
N LEU A 76 13.85 11.68 25.95
CA LEU A 76 12.80 10.78 26.40
C LEU A 76 13.04 10.35 27.85
N ASN A 77 11.96 10.19 28.60
CA ASN A 77 12.00 9.72 29.99
C ASN A 77 11.25 8.39 30.19
N THR A 78 10.47 7.96 29.19
CA THR A 78 9.61 6.77 29.27
C THR A 78 9.71 5.96 27.97
N ILE A 79 9.77 4.63 28.07
CA ILE A 79 9.76 3.71 26.92
C ILE A 79 8.45 2.94 26.90
N PHE A 80 7.80 2.91 25.74
CA PHE A 80 6.61 2.09 25.52
C PHE A 80 7.03 0.85 24.72
N SER A 81 6.51 -0.33 25.10
CA SER A 81 6.90 -1.59 24.48
C SER A 81 5.72 -2.54 24.33
N TYR A 82 5.50 -3.01 23.10
CA TYR A 82 4.66 -4.18 22.86
C TYR A 82 5.40 -5.47 23.18
N ILE A 83 4.63 -6.47 23.63
CA ILE A 83 5.10 -7.84 23.82
C ILE A 83 4.34 -8.77 22.86
N TYR A 84 5.09 -9.51 22.05
CA TYR A 84 4.53 -10.37 21.00
C TYR A 84 4.34 -11.79 21.52
N TRP A 85 3.10 -12.18 21.83
CA TRP A 85 2.75 -13.52 22.34
C TRP A 85 3.23 -14.63 21.40
N ASN A 86 3.03 -14.49 20.09
CA ASN A 86 3.42 -15.47 19.08
C ASN A 86 4.93 -15.76 19.01
N GLU A 87 5.75 -14.84 19.48
CA GLU A 87 7.19 -15.05 19.58
C GLU A 87 7.56 -15.80 20.86
N LEU A 88 6.80 -15.60 21.95
CA LEU A 88 7.03 -16.21 23.26
C LEU A 88 6.48 -17.63 23.35
N GLU A 89 5.32 -17.93 22.75
CA GLU A 89 4.67 -19.25 22.79
C GLU A 89 4.44 -19.80 21.38
N THR A 90 5.47 -20.42 20.82
CA THR A 90 5.50 -20.85 19.41
C THR A 90 4.56 -22.03 19.10
N ALA A 91 4.22 -22.82 20.11
CA ALA A 91 3.21 -23.88 20.10
C ALA A 91 2.56 -23.95 21.50
N PRO A 92 1.36 -24.56 21.66
CA PRO A 92 0.68 -24.59 22.95
C PRO A 92 1.57 -25.14 24.07
N GLY A 93 1.85 -24.31 25.09
CA GLY A 93 2.72 -24.61 26.23
C GLY A 93 4.22 -24.63 25.95
N GLN A 94 4.66 -24.32 24.73
CA GLN A 94 6.07 -24.31 24.32
C GLN A 94 6.61 -22.88 24.30
N TRP A 95 7.22 -22.50 25.42
CA TRP A 95 7.74 -21.14 25.66
C TRP A 95 9.20 -20.98 25.22
N ASP A 96 9.49 -19.92 24.46
CA ASP A 96 10.84 -19.57 24.01
C ASP A 96 11.23 -18.16 24.48
N TRP A 97 11.72 -18.06 25.72
CA TRP A 97 12.19 -16.81 26.32
C TRP A 97 13.59 -16.40 25.85
N ASN A 98 14.30 -17.25 25.10
CA ASN A 98 15.68 -17.00 24.66
C ASN A 98 15.82 -16.87 23.15
N ARG A 99 14.69 -16.76 22.43
CA ARG A 99 14.63 -16.69 20.97
C ARG A 99 15.54 -15.61 20.39
N ILE A 100 16.21 -15.94 19.28
CA ILE A 100 17.14 -15.07 18.53
C ILE A 100 18.10 -14.34 19.48
N SER A 101 19.10 -15.05 20.00
CA SER A 101 20.09 -14.48 20.94
C SER A 101 19.47 -13.77 22.15
N GLY A 102 18.37 -14.27 22.70
CA GLY A 102 17.75 -13.72 23.90
C GLY A 102 16.86 -12.49 23.71
N MET A 103 16.44 -12.17 22.48
CA MET A 103 15.52 -11.06 22.19
C MET A 103 14.13 -11.19 22.86
N ASN A 104 13.78 -12.39 23.33
CA ASN A 104 12.55 -12.67 24.06
C ASN A 104 12.70 -12.58 25.59
N ASP A 105 13.87 -12.18 26.12
CA ASP A 105 14.07 -11.99 27.56
C ASP A 105 13.45 -10.67 28.02
N ILE A 106 12.12 -10.67 28.15
CA ILE A 106 11.32 -9.47 28.46
C ILE A 106 11.67 -8.91 29.85
N GLY A 107 12.02 -9.78 30.79
CA GLY A 107 12.49 -9.34 32.11
C GLY A 107 13.79 -8.53 31.99
N ALA A 108 14.77 -9.02 31.23
CA ALA A 108 16.01 -8.28 30.99
C ALA A 108 15.79 -6.97 30.24
N TRP A 109 14.82 -6.90 29.31
CA TRP A 109 14.47 -5.63 28.65
C TRP A 109 14.07 -4.54 29.66
N TYR A 110 13.16 -4.86 30.58
CA TYR A 110 12.76 -3.89 31.62
C TYR A 110 13.86 -3.62 32.65
N GLN A 111 14.76 -4.59 32.88
CA GLN A 111 15.98 -4.35 33.65
C GLN A 111 16.88 -3.31 32.97
N GLU A 112 17.09 -3.42 31.66
CA GLU A 112 17.91 -2.48 30.88
C GLU A 112 17.27 -1.07 30.86
N ILE A 113 15.94 -0.97 30.76
CA ILE A 113 15.23 0.31 30.90
C ILE A 113 15.50 0.94 32.28
N GLN A 114 15.42 0.14 33.34
CA GLN A 114 15.72 0.60 34.70
C GLN A 114 17.18 1.03 34.86
N ASN A 115 18.13 0.26 34.32
CA ASN A 115 19.56 0.57 34.34
C ASN A 115 19.87 1.87 33.59
N ALA A 116 19.17 2.14 32.48
CA ALA A 116 19.25 3.39 31.75
C ALA A 116 18.63 4.58 32.52
N GLY A 117 17.90 4.33 33.62
CA GLY A 117 17.21 5.33 34.41
C GLY A 117 16.01 5.93 33.70
N LEU A 118 15.31 5.12 32.90
CA LEU A 118 14.08 5.45 32.20
C LEU A 118 12.89 4.75 32.87
N GLN A 119 11.69 5.28 32.67
CA GLN A 119 10.43 4.62 33.02
C GLN A 119 9.91 3.77 31.86
N ALA A 120 8.88 2.96 32.11
CA ALA A 120 8.29 2.08 31.13
C ALA A 120 6.76 2.06 31.15
N VAL A 121 6.16 1.86 29.98
CA VAL A 121 4.76 1.45 29.80
C VAL A 121 4.73 0.10 29.10
N LEU A 122 4.05 -0.86 29.73
CA LEU A 122 3.89 -2.22 29.23
C LEU A 122 2.64 -2.30 28.34
N ARG A 123 2.78 -2.83 27.13
CA ARG A 123 1.65 -3.11 26.23
C ARG A 123 1.59 -4.61 25.95
N PRO A 124 0.97 -5.38 26.85
CA PRO A 124 1.16 -6.83 26.90
C PRO A 124 0.30 -7.58 25.90
N GLY A 125 -0.68 -6.93 25.25
CA GLY A 125 -1.63 -7.57 24.34
C GLY A 125 -2.91 -8.06 25.05
N PRO A 126 -3.51 -9.19 24.62
CA PRO A 126 -2.93 -10.27 23.83
C PRO A 126 -2.84 -9.98 22.32
N TYR A 127 -3.59 -8.99 21.84
CA TYR A 127 -3.44 -8.40 20.50
C TYR A 127 -2.70 -7.08 20.60
N VAL A 128 -1.74 -6.87 19.70
CA VAL A 128 -0.88 -5.66 19.68
C VAL A 128 -0.87 -4.93 18.34
N CYS A 129 -1.56 -5.45 17.30
CA CYS A 129 -1.38 -4.96 15.93
C CYS A 129 0.12 -4.94 15.55
N GLY A 130 0.69 -3.74 15.46
CA GLY A 130 2.12 -3.47 15.46
C GLY A 130 2.83 -3.96 14.21
N GLU A 131 2.11 -4.25 13.13
CA GLU A 131 2.65 -4.86 11.90
C GLU A 131 3.35 -6.20 12.18
N ARG A 132 2.79 -6.99 13.09
CA ARG A 132 3.28 -8.31 13.50
C ARG A 132 2.37 -9.42 13.04
N ASP A 133 2.92 -10.59 12.71
CA ASP A 133 2.15 -11.76 12.27
C ASP A 133 0.91 -11.99 13.16
N TRP A 134 -0.29 -11.78 12.59
CA TRP A 134 -1.60 -11.87 13.24
C TRP A 134 -1.78 -10.97 14.48
N GLY A 135 -1.19 -9.78 14.47
CA GLY A 135 -1.28 -8.84 15.59
C GLY A 135 -0.63 -9.35 16.87
N GLY A 136 0.37 -10.23 16.73
CA GLY A 136 1.04 -10.88 17.86
C GLY A 136 0.40 -12.20 18.32
N PHE A 137 -0.68 -12.68 17.70
CA PHE A 137 -1.31 -13.93 18.07
C PHE A 137 -0.56 -15.18 17.59
N PRO A 138 -0.42 -16.22 18.42
CA PRO A 138 0.14 -17.48 17.99
C PRO A 138 -0.75 -18.16 16.94
N ALA A 139 -0.16 -18.64 15.84
CA ALA A 139 -0.87 -19.28 14.73
C ALA A 139 -1.72 -20.49 15.17
N TRP A 140 -1.27 -21.21 16.20
CA TRP A 140 -1.96 -22.38 16.73
C TRP A 140 -3.33 -22.04 17.35
N LEU A 141 -3.61 -20.77 17.68
CA LEU A 141 -4.94 -20.35 18.11
C LEU A 141 -6.00 -20.73 17.07
N SER A 142 -5.70 -20.66 15.78
CA SER A 142 -6.62 -21.05 14.70
C SER A 142 -7.09 -22.52 14.75
N GLN A 143 -6.40 -23.38 15.51
CA GLN A 143 -6.73 -24.79 15.68
C GLN A 143 -7.58 -25.06 16.93
N VAL A 144 -7.81 -24.04 17.76
CA VAL A 144 -8.66 -24.16 18.95
C VAL A 144 -10.13 -24.18 18.51
N PRO A 145 -10.89 -25.25 18.78
CA PRO A 145 -12.28 -25.34 18.32
C PRO A 145 -13.14 -24.21 18.90
N ASN A 146 -13.95 -23.61 18.03
CA ASN A 146 -14.88 -22.52 18.37
C ASN A 146 -14.22 -21.29 19.01
N ILE A 147 -12.92 -21.07 18.76
CA ILE A 147 -12.28 -19.82 19.17
C ILE A 147 -12.69 -18.69 18.23
N THR A 148 -12.91 -17.52 18.81
CA THR A 148 -12.96 -16.27 18.08
C THR A 148 -12.01 -15.32 18.81
N VAL A 149 -10.98 -14.85 18.12
CA VAL A 149 -10.01 -13.92 18.70
C VAL A 149 -10.64 -12.54 18.90
N ARG A 150 -10.15 -11.82 19.92
CA ARG A 150 -10.62 -10.46 20.26
C ARG A 150 -12.13 -10.37 20.53
N THR A 151 -12.72 -11.37 21.16
CA THR A 151 -14.13 -11.33 21.60
C THR A 151 -14.27 -11.95 22.98
N ASN A 152 -15.46 -11.84 23.58
CA ASN A 152 -15.80 -12.45 24.87
C ASN A 152 -16.00 -13.98 24.77
N ASN A 153 -15.07 -14.64 24.08
CA ASN A 153 -15.03 -16.08 23.89
C ASN A 153 -14.29 -16.72 25.09
N PRO A 154 -14.90 -17.68 25.82
CA PRO A 154 -14.29 -18.27 27.00
C PRO A 154 -12.94 -18.95 26.74
N GLN A 155 -12.77 -19.62 25.59
CA GLN A 155 -11.48 -20.25 25.27
C GLN A 155 -10.40 -19.21 24.99
N PHE A 156 -10.74 -18.13 24.27
CA PHE A 156 -9.80 -17.05 23.98
C PHE A 156 -9.37 -16.32 25.26
N LEU A 157 -10.31 -15.97 26.14
CA LEU A 157 -10.00 -15.31 27.42
C LEU A 157 -9.14 -16.20 28.33
N MET A 158 -9.45 -17.50 28.43
CA MET A 158 -8.65 -18.45 29.21
C MET A 158 -7.20 -18.53 28.69
N LEU A 159 -7.01 -18.60 27.37
CA LEU A 159 -5.66 -18.66 26.78
C LEU A 159 -4.92 -17.32 26.92
N SER A 160 -5.64 -16.20 26.82
CA SER A 160 -5.10 -14.86 27.07
C SER A 160 -4.64 -14.69 28.52
N GLU A 161 -5.44 -15.18 29.49
CA GLU A 161 -5.06 -15.21 30.90
C GLU A 161 -3.84 -16.10 31.15
N TYR A 162 -3.78 -17.28 30.51
CA TYR A 162 -2.61 -18.14 30.61
C TYR A 162 -1.34 -17.44 30.12
N TYR A 163 -1.42 -16.74 28.99
CA TYR A 163 -0.32 -15.96 28.45
C TYR A 163 0.09 -14.79 29.34
N LEU A 164 -0.86 -13.93 29.73
CA LEU A 164 -0.61 -12.76 30.57
C LEU A 164 -0.10 -13.16 31.96
N GLY A 165 -0.62 -14.26 32.51
CA GLY A 165 -0.16 -14.84 33.75
C GLY A 165 1.29 -15.31 33.66
N ASN A 166 1.69 -15.95 32.56
CA ASN A 166 3.08 -16.35 32.36
C ASN A 166 4.00 -15.15 32.16
N LEU A 167 3.61 -14.17 31.32
CA LEU A 167 4.36 -12.92 31.13
C LEU A 167 4.57 -12.18 32.46
N SER A 168 3.55 -12.11 33.31
CA SER A 168 3.64 -11.43 34.59
C SER A 168 4.76 -11.98 35.48
N GLN A 169 5.03 -13.29 35.46
CA GLN A 169 6.10 -13.90 36.26
C GLN A 169 7.49 -13.39 35.88
N HIS A 170 7.69 -12.98 34.62
CA HIS A 170 8.96 -12.46 34.13
C HIS A 170 9.15 -10.97 34.41
N VAL A 171 8.05 -10.21 34.56
CA VAL A 171 8.11 -8.75 34.69
C VAL A 171 7.62 -8.20 36.03
N GLN A 172 7.10 -9.05 36.93
CA GLN A 172 6.47 -8.61 38.18
C GLN A 172 7.38 -7.75 39.05
N GLN A 173 8.67 -8.10 39.17
CA GLN A 173 9.64 -7.34 39.96
C GLN A 173 9.93 -5.94 39.37
N TYR A 174 9.62 -5.72 38.09
CA TYR A 174 9.83 -4.45 37.40
C TYR A 174 8.61 -3.52 37.44
N GLN A 175 7.53 -3.92 38.10
CA GLN A 175 6.39 -3.04 38.36
C GLN A 175 6.78 -1.93 39.34
N VAL A 176 6.28 -0.71 39.13
CA VAL A 176 6.56 0.44 40.00
C VAL A 176 6.11 0.24 41.45
N THR A 177 5.09 -0.59 41.67
CA THR A 177 4.65 -1.05 43.01
C THR A 177 5.65 -1.98 43.71
N LYS A 178 6.65 -2.50 42.97
CA LYS A 178 7.78 -3.30 43.46
C LYS A 178 9.13 -2.56 43.32
N GLY A 179 9.11 -1.28 42.95
CA GLY A 179 10.31 -0.46 42.78
C GLY A 179 10.96 -0.53 41.39
N GLY A 180 10.29 -1.12 40.41
CA GLY A 180 10.76 -1.15 39.02
C GLY A 180 10.22 -0.02 38.14
N PRO A 181 10.59 0.02 36.85
CA PRO A 181 10.26 1.12 35.94
C PRO A 181 8.85 1.06 35.32
N ILE A 182 8.12 -0.06 35.40
CA ILE A 182 6.84 -0.22 34.70
C ILE A 182 5.73 0.52 35.45
N LEU A 183 5.25 1.61 34.85
CA LEU A 183 4.25 2.53 35.42
C LEU A 183 2.81 2.07 35.15
N MET A 184 2.53 1.65 33.92
CA MET A 184 1.19 1.33 33.43
C MET A 184 1.19 0.11 32.53
N ALA A 185 0.02 -0.53 32.40
CA ALA A 185 -0.27 -1.57 31.42
C ALA A 185 -1.42 -1.16 30.50
N GLN A 186 -1.23 -1.29 29.18
CA GLN A 186 -2.33 -1.11 28.22
C GLN A 186 -3.27 -2.31 28.25
N VAL A 187 -4.57 -2.07 28.21
CA VAL A 187 -5.61 -3.09 28.02
C VAL A 187 -5.95 -3.18 26.54
N GLU A 188 -5.71 -4.34 25.93
CA GLU A 188 -5.92 -4.53 24.49
C GLU A 188 -5.10 -3.54 23.63
N ASN A 189 -5.47 -3.35 22.37
CA ASN A 189 -4.94 -2.32 21.49
C ASN A 189 -5.96 -1.86 20.44
N GLU A 190 -6.31 -0.57 20.44
CA GLU A 190 -7.22 0.06 19.48
C GLU A 190 -8.50 -0.76 19.24
N TYR A 191 -9.13 -1.20 20.32
CA TYR A 191 -10.27 -2.10 20.21
C TYR A 191 -11.47 -1.44 19.50
N GLY A 192 -11.62 -0.13 19.63
CA GLY A 192 -12.67 0.63 18.97
C GLY A 192 -12.56 0.64 17.44
N SER A 193 -11.37 0.40 16.88
CA SER A 193 -11.15 0.21 15.44
C SER A 193 -11.58 -1.19 14.95
N PHE A 194 -11.90 -2.10 15.86
CA PHE A 194 -12.27 -3.49 15.55
C PHE A 194 -13.73 -3.80 15.88
N SER A 195 -14.18 -3.50 17.10
CA SER A 195 -15.51 -3.84 17.60
C SER A 195 -15.88 -2.95 18.80
N ASN A 196 -16.98 -3.28 19.48
CA ASN A 196 -17.51 -2.61 20.66
C ASN A 196 -18.03 -3.61 21.73
N ASP A 197 -17.50 -4.83 21.74
CA ASP A 197 -17.77 -5.82 22.79
C ASP A 197 -17.09 -5.39 24.11
N HIS A 198 -17.81 -4.61 24.91
CA HIS A 198 -17.33 -4.14 26.21
C HIS A 198 -17.26 -5.25 27.27
N ASP A 199 -17.98 -6.36 27.09
CA ASP A 199 -17.86 -7.51 28.00
C ASP A 199 -16.48 -8.16 27.85
N TYR A 200 -15.98 -8.26 26.61
CA TYR A 200 -14.61 -8.71 26.32
C TYR A 200 -13.56 -7.80 26.96
N THR A 201 -13.61 -6.48 26.70
CA THR A 201 -12.57 -5.57 27.17
C THR A 201 -12.59 -5.43 28.70
N ALA A 202 -13.77 -5.49 29.33
CA ALA A 202 -13.89 -5.58 30.79
C ALA A 202 -13.31 -6.89 31.34
N ALA A 203 -13.59 -8.04 30.72
CA ALA A 203 -13.01 -9.33 31.13
C ALA A 203 -11.48 -9.34 30.99
N LEU A 204 -10.94 -8.77 29.90
CA LEU A 204 -9.50 -8.66 29.70
C LEU A 204 -8.86 -7.72 30.72
N SER A 205 -9.49 -6.57 31.01
CA SER A 205 -9.02 -5.67 32.08
C SER A 205 -8.98 -6.35 33.45
N ALA A 206 -9.97 -7.19 33.78
CA ALA A 206 -9.96 -7.99 35.00
C ALA A 206 -8.80 -9.01 35.03
N ILE A 207 -8.49 -9.64 33.88
CA ILE A 207 -7.33 -10.52 33.75
C ILE A 207 -6.02 -9.75 33.98
N ILE A 208 -5.86 -8.58 33.38
CA ILE A 208 -4.67 -7.73 33.56
C ILE A 208 -4.55 -7.32 35.03
N ALA A 209 -5.64 -6.85 35.66
CA ALA A 209 -5.66 -6.47 37.08
C ALA A 209 -5.25 -7.61 38.02
N LYS A 210 -5.55 -8.87 37.66
CA LYS A 210 -5.17 -10.05 38.44
C LYS A 210 -3.66 -10.31 38.42
N HIS A 211 -2.98 -9.94 37.34
CA HIS A 211 -1.58 -10.29 37.10
C HIS A 211 -0.61 -9.11 37.23
N PHE A 212 -1.11 -7.88 37.07
CA PHE A 212 -0.33 -6.65 37.10
C PHE A 212 -0.96 -5.66 38.08
N ASP A 213 -0.21 -5.30 39.14
CA ASP A 213 -0.59 -4.37 40.19
C ASP A 213 -0.07 -2.97 39.84
N ILE A 214 -0.58 -2.41 38.74
CA ILE A 214 -0.22 -1.11 38.17
C ILE A 214 -1.43 -0.46 37.50
N VAL A 215 -1.32 0.84 37.18
CA VAL A 215 -2.38 1.58 36.48
C VAL A 215 -2.64 0.97 35.10
N GLN A 216 -3.91 0.91 34.71
CA GLN A 216 -4.34 0.46 33.39
C GLN A 216 -4.82 1.63 32.54
N TYR A 217 -4.64 1.53 31.22
CA TYR A 217 -5.21 2.46 30.25
C TYR A 217 -5.63 1.74 28.96
N THR A 218 -6.52 2.34 28.17
CA THR A 218 -6.85 1.96 26.78
C THR A 218 -6.31 3.02 25.82
N ASN A 219 -6.07 2.64 24.57
CA ASN A 219 -5.59 3.55 23.53
C ASN A 219 -6.37 3.31 22.23
N ASP A 220 -6.98 4.37 21.68
CA ASP A 220 -7.81 4.28 20.47
C ASP A 220 -7.70 5.53 19.58
N GLY A 221 -7.82 5.35 18.26
CA GLY A 221 -7.72 6.43 17.28
C GLY A 221 -8.62 7.63 17.55
N GLY A 222 -8.00 8.73 17.99
CA GLY A 222 -8.69 9.88 18.57
C GLY A 222 -9.50 10.72 17.56
N SER A 223 -9.13 10.67 16.29
CA SER A 223 -9.80 11.40 15.20
C SER A 223 -11.19 10.84 14.87
N THR A 224 -11.48 9.62 15.31
CA THR A 224 -12.72 8.89 14.97
C THR A 224 -13.54 8.69 16.24
N PRO A 225 -14.53 9.55 16.54
CA PRO A 225 -15.27 9.51 17.82
C PRO A 225 -15.83 8.13 18.21
N PRO A 226 -16.36 7.30 17.27
CA PRO A 226 -16.78 5.94 17.62
C PRO A 226 -15.68 5.08 18.23
N ASN A 227 -14.42 5.24 17.83
CA ASN A 227 -13.32 4.42 18.34
C ASN A 227 -13.12 4.64 19.85
N ILE A 228 -13.13 5.90 20.28
CA ILE A 228 -13.00 6.26 21.70
C ILE A 228 -14.10 5.61 22.55
N VAL A 229 -15.34 5.64 22.06
CA VAL A 229 -16.48 5.06 22.79
C VAL A 229 -16.41 3.53 22.78
N ASN A 230 -16.13 2.93 21.63
CA ASN A 230 -16.18 1.48 21.44
C ASN A 230 -14.99 0.75 22.09
N GLY A 231 -13.82 1.38 22.16
CA GLY A 231 -12.62 0.82 22.79
C GLY A 231 -12.56 1.02 24.30
N ALA A 232 -13.38 1.91 24.85
CA ALA A 232 -13.36 2.24 26.27
C ALA A 232 -13.69 1.05 27.18
N VAL A 233 -13.02 1.02 28.33
CA VAL A 233 -13.36 0.18 29.48
C VAL A 233 -13.76 1.09 30.63
N PRO A 234 -15.03 1.07 31.08
CA PRO A 234 -15.49 1.96 32.15
C PRO A 234 -14.63 1.86 33.41
N GLY A 235 -14.14 3.01 33.90
CA GLY A 235 -13.28 3.09 35.08
C GLY A 235 -11.78 2.88 34.82
N ILE A 236 -11.39 2.62 33.57
CA ILE A 236 -10.00 2.56 33.11
C ILE A 236 -9.70 3.84 32.30
N LEU A 237 -8.50 4.39 32.46
CA LEU A 237 -8.05 5.60 31.78
C LEU A 237 -8.12 5.41 30.26
N GLY A 238 -8.87 6.26 29.56
CA GLY A 238 -8.94 6.26 28.10
C GLY A 238 -7.98 7.27 27.52
N GLU A 239 -7.17 6.84 26.56
CA GLU A 239 -6.18 7.66 25.86
C GLU A 239 -6.33 7.52 24.34
N ILE A 240 -5.61 8.34 23.59
CA ILE A 240 -5.74 8.42 22.13
C ILE A 240 -4.44 8.12 21.40
N ASP A 241 -4.55 7.76 20.13
CA ASP A 241 -3.48 7.85 19.14
C ASP A 241 -3.83 8.78 17.97
N GLY A 242 -2.80 9.14 17.20
CA GLY A 242 -2.93 9.84 15.94
C GLY A 242 -2.90 11.36 16.06
N ASP A 243 -4.00 12.03 15.71
CA ASP A 243 -4.06 13.49 15.70
C ASP A 243 -4.43 14.04 17.10
N PRO A 244 -3.53 14.73 17.81
CA PRO A 244 -3.82 15.18 19.18
C PRO A 244 -4.85 16.32 19.22
N TYR A 245 -4.99 17.10 18.14
CA TYR A 245 -5.92 18.22 18.09
C TYR A 245 -7.37 17.73 18.15
N ALA A 246 -7.75 16.85 17.22
CA ALA A 246 -9.07 16.22 17.24
C ALA A 246 -9.17 15.21 18.38
N GLY A 247 -8.12 14.43 18.63
CA GLY A 247 -8.09 13.34 19.61
C GLY A 247 -8.45 13.78 21.03
N PHE A 248 -7.73 14.75 21.60
CA PHE A 248 -8.03 15.21 22.96
C PHE A 248 -9.39 15.90 23.06
N THR A 249 -9.79 16.65 22.03
CA THR A 249 -11.13 17.27 21.98
C THR A 249 -12.24 16.21 22.01
N ASN A 250 -12.05 15.13 21.23
CA ASN A 250 -13.00 14.04 21.17
C ASN A 250 -12.99 13.22 22.46
N LEU A 251 -11.82 12.97 23.05
CA LEU A 251 -11.71 12.28 24.33
C LEU A 251 -12.50 13.00 25.43
N GLU A 252 -12.31 14.32 25.57
CA GLU A 252 -13.07 15.13 26.53
C GLU A 252 -14.59 15.10 26.29
N LYS A 253 -15.00 15.00 25.02
CA LYS A 253 -16.41 15.06 24.62
C LYS A 253 -17.12 13.71 24.74
N TYR A 254 -16.45 12.62 24.37
CA TYR A 254 -17.07 11.32 24.15
C TYR A 254 -16.68 10.28 25.20
N ALA A 255 -15.54 10.41 25.88
CA ALA A 255 -15.18 9.49 26.95
C ALA A 255 -16.09 9.67 28.17
N GLU A 256 -16.45 8.55 28.79
CA GLU A 256 -17.17 8.54 30.07
C GLU A 256 -16.35 9.20 31.17
N SER A 257 -17.02 9.79 32.16
CA SER A 257 -16.33 10.49 33.26
C SER A 257 -15.37 9.60 34.06
N SER A 258 -15.65 8.31 34.13
CA SER A 258 -14.85 7.29 34.80
C SER A 258 -13.55 6.94 34.06
N SER A 259 -13.46 7.26 32.77
CA SER A 259 -12.29 7.00 31.92
C SER A 259 -11.48 8.26 31.60
N ARG A 260 -11.84 9.41 32.19
CA ARG A 260 -11.09 10.67 32.01
C ARG A 260 -9.92 10.75 32.99
N GLY A 261 -8.87 11.44 32.58
CA GLY A 261 -7.69 11.68 33.39
C GLY A 261 -6.71 12.64 32.70
N PRO A 262 -5.41 12.60 33.03
CA PRO A 262 -4.40 13.32 32.26
C PRO A 262 -4.47 12.92 30.78
N LYS A 263 -4.03 13.82 29.90
CA LYS A 263 -4.01 13.55 28.46
C LYS A 263 -2.74 12.78 28.09
N LEU A 264 -2.86 11.69 27.36
CA LEU A 264 -1.75 11.00 26.71
C LEU A 264 -2.11 10.69 25.25
N ASP A 265 -1.20 11.05 24.34
CA ASP A 265 -1.16 10.49 22.99
C ASP A 265 -0.23 9.27 23.01
N GLY A 266 -0.81 8.07 23.16
CA GLY A 266 -0.04 6.84 23.38
C GLY A 266 0.62 6.29 22.12
N GLU A 267 0.22 6.77 20.93
CA GLU A 267 0.92 6.51 19.66
C GLU A 267 0.89 7.75 18.76
N TYR A 268 1.81 8.68 19.02
CA TYR A 268 2.01 9.85 18.15
C TYR A 268 2.82 9.45 16.91
N TYR A 269 2.13 9.20 15.80
CA TYR A 269 2.74 8.79 14.55
C TYR A 269 3.50 9.95 13.90
N ILE A 270 4.84 9.88 13.94
CA ILE A 270 5.68 10.88 13.25
C ILE A 270 5.92 10.54 11.77
N ASN A 271 5.69 9.29 11.39
CA ASN A 271 5.89 8.76 10.05
C ASN A 271 5.13 7.41 9.92
N TRP A 272 5.46 6.54 8.96
CA TRP A 272 4.64 5.35 8.67
C TRP A 272 5.42 4.07 8.36
N LEU A 273 4.70 2.93 8.41
CA LEU A 273 5.19 1.61 8.03
C LEU A 273 5.45 1.48 6.51
N THR A 274 6.12 0.41 6.08
CA THR A 274 6.40 0.13 4.66
C THR A 274 6.00 -1.30 4.28
N THR A 275 5.22 -1.45 3.20
CA THR A 275 4.76 -2.74 2.66
C THR A 275 5.54 -3.12 1.40
N TRP A 276 5.56 -4.41 1.05
CA TRP A 276 6.04 -4.88 -0.24
C TRP A 276 5.03 -4.58 -1.34
N GLY A 277 5.48 -4.08 -2.48
CA GLY A 277 4.62 -3.95 -3.66
C GLY A 277 5.23 -3.07 -4.74
N PRO A 278 4.86 -3.26 -6.03
CA PRO A 278 5.45 -2.52 -7.14
C PRO A 278 5.18 -1.01 -7.08
N ASN A 279 4.14 -0.60 -6.36
CA ASN A 279 3.75 0.80 -6.12
C ASN A 279 3.97 1.24 -4.68
N ALA A 280 4.47 0.36 -3.81
CA ALA A 280 4.70 0.71 -2.41
C ALA A 280 5.87 1.70 -2.32
N THR A 281 5.72 2.74 -1.50
CA THR A 281 6.78 3.74 -1.34
C THR A 281 7.35 3.70 0.07
N TYR A 282 8.63 4.01 0.19
CA TYR A 282 9.24 4.22 1.50
C TYR A 282 8.95 5.66 1.95
N PRO A 283 8.27 5.88 3.10
CA PRO A 283 7.73 7.18 3.50
C PRO A 283 8.74 8.34 3.51
N TYR A 284 9.99 8.09 3.93
CA TYR A 284 11.03 9.13 3.96
C TYR A 284 11.41 9.65 2.57
N VAL A 285 11.40 8.79 1.55
CA VAL A 285 11.83 9.13 0.17
C VAL A 285 10.66 9.70 -0.64
N SER A 286 9.43 9.27 -0.38
CA SER A 286 8.25 9.76 -1.09
C SER A 286 7.86 11.18 -0.69
N GLY A 287 8.26 11.65 0.50
CA GLY A 287 7.79 12.92 1.07
C GLY A 287 6.27 12.95 1.30
N ILE A 288 5.61 11.79 1.21
CA ILE A 288 4.18 11.61 1.42
C ILE A 288 3.97 11.31 2.90
N GLY A 289 3.24 12.19 3.58
CA GLY A 289 2.82 11.99 4.96
C GLY A 289 3.89 12.41 5.96
N TYR A 290 3.58 13.47 6.71
CA TYR A 290 4.30 14.00 7.87
C TYR A 290 5.58 14.80 7.59
N ASN A 291 5.49 16.06 7.99
CA ASN A 291 6.52 17.09 7.92
C ASN A 291 7.10 17.27 9.33
N ASP A 292 8.43 17.23 9.50
CA ASP A 292 9.10 17.42 10.79
C ASP A 292 8.56 18.63 11.57
N SER A 293 8.28 19.73 10.88
CA SER A 293 7.69 20.93 11.51
C SER A 293 6.27 20.72 12.02
N GLN A 294 5.46 19.92 11.32
CA GLN A 294 4.11 19.53 11.78
C GLN A 294 4.18 18.54 12.94
N ASN A 295 5.11 17.59 12.88
CA ASN A 295 5.35 16.63 13.96
C ASN A 295 5.73 17.34 15.26
N ILE A 296 6.69 18.26 15.18
CA ILE A 296 7.10 19.08 16.34
C ILE A 296 5.95 19.98 16.81
N ALA A 297 5.14 20.54 15.88
CA ALA A 297 3.98 21.34 16.27
C ALA A 297 2.90 20.53 17.01
N GLY A 298 2.64 19.28 16.60
CA GLY A 298 1.72 18.38 17.29
C GLY A 298 2.22 18.02 18.69
N LEU A 299 3.50 17.62 18.82
CA LEU A 299 4.13 17.38 20.13
C LEU A 299 4.10 18.63 21.01
N LYS A 300 4.36 19.80 20.45
CA LYS A 300 4.26 21.07 21.17
C LYS A 300 2.84 21.32 21.67
N TYR A 301 1.82 21.08 20.84
CA TYR A 301 0.44 21.21 21.25
C TYR A 301 0.11 20.27 22.43
N ILE A 302 0.55 19.01 22.37
CA ILE A 302 0.37 18.05 23.48
C ILE A 302 0.99 18.60 24.77
N LEU A 303 2.24 19.06 24.72
CA LEU A 303 2.95 19.58 25.90
C LEU A 303 2.34 20.88 26.44
N ASP A 304 1.90 21.79 25.57
CA ASP A 304 1.25 23.04 25.96
C ASP A 304 -0.11 22.82 26.65
N GLN A 305 -0.75 21.66 26.41
CA GLN A 305 -1.95 21.21 27.11
C GLN A 305 -1.66 20.48 28.43
N GLY A 306 -0.39 20.36 28.83
CA GLY A 306 0.04 19.54 29.97
C GLY A 306 -0.05 18.03 29.71
N GLY A 307 -0.23 17.62 28.44
CA GLY A 307 -0.36 16.23 28.04
C GLY A 307 0.97 15.49 27.94
N SER A 308 0.90 14.18 27.89
CA SER A 308 2.00 13.26 27.66
C SER A 308 1.94 12.68 26.23
N PHE A 309 3.04 12.11 25.73
CA PHE A 309 3.04 11.45 24.42
C PHE A 309 3.95 10.21 24.41
N SER A 310 3.77 9.36 23.41
CA SER A 310 4.75 8.37 22.97
C SER A 310 4.98 8.50 21.47
N ILE A 311 6.22 8.77 21.04
CA ILE A 311 6.57 8.80 19.61
C ILE A 311 6.50 7.37 19.06
N TYR A 312 5.55 7.12 18.15
CA TYR A 312 5.41 5.86 17.42
C TYR A 312 5.94 6.05 15.99
N MET A 313 7.06 5.46 15.57
CA MET A 313 8.09 4.77 16.36
C MET A 313 9.23 5.72 16.73
N PHE A 314 9.80 5.58 17.94
CA PHE A 314 11.11 6.19 18.24
C PHE A 314 12.25 5.37 17.61
N HIS A 315 12.13 4.04 17.68
CA HIS A 315 12.99 3.14 16.92
C HIS A 315 12.21 1.88 16.58
N GLY A 316 11.96 1.66 15.29
CA GLY A 316 11.17 0.52 14.85
C GLY A 316 11.97 -0.80 14.75
N GLY A 317 13.23 -0.76 14.30
CA GLY A 317 14.07 -1.96 14.19
C GLY A 317 13.70 -2.86 13.00
N THR A 318 13.78 -4.18 13.17
CA THR A 318 13.63 -5.15 12.08
C THR A 318 12.63 -6.26 12.42
N ASN A 319 11.74 -6.57 11.47
CA ASN A 319 10.93 -7.78 11.46
C ASN A 319 11.79 -8.99 11.02
N PHE A 320 12.67 -9.47 11.90
CA PHE A 320 13.51 -10.64 11.62
C PHE A 320 12.68 -11.90 11.32
N ALA A 321 13.31 -12.84 10.60
CA ALA A 321 12.70 -14.08 10.15
C ALA A 321 11.35 -13.86 9.44
N PHE A 322 10.29 -14.48 9.94
CA PHE A 322 8.93 -14.36 9.41
C PHE A 322 8.02 -13.60 10.39
N GLY A 323 8.56 -12.60 11.09
CA GLY A 323 7.84 -11.86 12.14
C GLY A 323 6.85 -10.81 11.63
N ASN A 324 6.94 -10.44 10.34
CA ASN A 324 6.10 -9.39 9.76
C ASN A 324 4.61 -9.78 9.73
N GLY A 325 3.75 -8.80 9.97
CA GLY A 325 2.31 -8.85 9.68
C GLY A 325 2.01 -8.46 8.23
N GLY A 326 0.76 -8.08 8.00
CA GLY A 326 0.26 -7.62 6.72
C GLY A 326 -1.05 -6.87 6.89
N LEU A 327 -1.29 -5.90 6.03
CA LEU A 327 -2.54 -5.16 5.98
C LEU A 327 -3.49 -5.83 4.97
N ASN A 328 -4.79 -5.56 5.06
CA ASN A 328 -5.76 -6.01 4.07
C ASN A 328 -6.80 -4.95 3.69
N PHE A 329 -6.52 -4.23 2.61
CA PHE A 329 -7.45 -3.24 2.04
C PHE A 329 -8.04 -3.74 0.71
N GLY A 330 -8.49 -5.00 0.70
CA GLY A 330 -9.01 -5.69 -0.49
C GLY A 330 -8.05 -6.74 -1.04
N GLN A 331 -6.77 -6.65 -0.67
CA GLN A 331 -5.73 -7.62 -0.94
C GLN A 331 -4.67 -7.57 0.17
N LEU A 332 -3.87 -8.65 0.33
CA LEU A 332 -2.81 -8.69 1.34
C LEU A 332 -1.66 -7.76 0.94
N GLU A 333 -1.31 -6.84 1.83
CA GLU A 333 -0.13 -6.00 1.72
C GLU A 333 0.87 -6.39 2.82
N PRO A 334 1.83 -7.30 2.53
CA PRO A 334 2.75 -7.77 3.56
C PRO A 334 3.76 -6.69 3.92
N VAL A 335 3.94 -6.48 5.23
CA VAL A 335 4.91 -5.49 5.73
C VAL A 335 6.34 -5.96 5.45
N THR A 336 7.21 -5.01 5.14
CA THR A 336 8.62 -5.28 4.83
C THR A 336 9.38 -5.89 6.03
N SER A 337 10.52 -6.54 5.75
CA SER A 337 11.40 -7.05 6.81
C SER A 337 12.03 -5.90 7.60
N SER A 338 12.38 -4.80 6.93
CA SER A 338 12.74 -3.57 7.62
C SER A 338 11.50 -2.99 8.31
N TYR A 339 11.63 -2.62 9.58
CA TYR A 339 10.65 -1.81 10.29
C TYR A 339 11.28 -0.46 10.68
N ASP A 340 12.11 0.10 9.78
CA ASP A 340 12.77 1.40 9.94
C ASP A 340 11.79 2.53 10.32
N TYR A 341 10.57 2.48 9.76
CA TYR A 341 9.48 3.42 10.01
C TYR A 341 9.81 4.88 9.68
N ALA A 342 10.98 5.19 9.11
CA ALA A 342 11.53 6.54 9.07
C ALA A 342 11.55 7.22 10.46
N ALA A 343 11.74 6.42 11.51
CA ALA A 343 11.82 6.84 12.89
C ALA A 343 13.03 7.74 13.18
N PRO A 344 13.09 8.46 14.33
CA PRO A 344 14.23 9.32 14.68
C PRO A 344 15.54 8.54 14.73
N LEU A 345 15.49 7.29 15.19
CA LEU A 345 16.55 6.31 14.94
C LEU A 345 16.14 5.41 13.77
N ASN A 346 16.98 5.35 12.74
CA ASN A 346 16.82 4.41 11.63
C ASN A 346 16.89 2.94 12.11
N GLU A 347 16.62 1.98 11.22
CA GLU A 347 16.63 0.54 11.54
C GLU A 347 17.91 0.05 12.23
N SER A 348 19.07 0.62 11.89
CA SER A 348 20.35 0.28 12.52
C SER A 348 20.65 1.02 13.82
N GLY A 349 19.73 1.87 14.30
CA GLY A 349 19.87 2.66 15.53
C GLY A 349 20.71 3.93 15.37
N ARG A 350 20.89 4.43 14.14
CA ARG A 350 21.62 5.67 13.85
C ARG A 350 20.64 6.84 13.71
N PRO A 351 21.01 8.07 14.10
CA PRO A 351 20.08 9.18 14.18
C PRO A 351 19.80 9.76 12.78
N ARG A 352 18.57 10.22 12.56
CA ARG A 352 18.18 11.06 11.42
C ARG A 352 18.14 12.54 11.83
N ASP A 353 17.95 13.44 10.87
CA ASP A 353 17.84 14.88 11.15
C ASP A 353 16.73 15.20 12.16
N ILE A 354 15.59 14.52 12.08
CA ILE A 354 14.48 14.71 13.03
C ILE A 354 14.86 14.36 14.48
N TYR A 355 15.81 13.45 14.71
CA TYR A 355 16.31 13.15 16.06
C TYR A 355 16.90 14.39 16.73
N TRP A 356 17.72 15.14 16.00
CA TRP A 356 18.36 16.34 16.51
C TRP A 356 17.37 17.48 16.70
N GLN A 357 16.41 17.63 15.76
CA GLN A 357 15.33 18.62 15.91
C GLN A 357 14.46 18.33 17.15
N LEU A 358 14.13 17.07 17.40
CA LEU A 358 13.38 16.65 18.59
C LEU A 358 14.22 16.84 19.87
N ARG A 359 15.51 16.54 19.83
CA ARG A 359 16.42 16.79 20.97
C ARG A 359 16.44 18.27 21.36
N ASP A 360 16.59 19.16 20.39
CA ASP A 360 16.59 20.60 20.61
C ASP A 360 15.22 21.10 21.10
N PHE A 361 14.15 20.57 20.52
CA PHE A 361 12.77 20.87 20.93
C PHE A 361 12.46 20.43 22.36
N LEU A 362 12.94 19.27 22.78
CA LEU A 362 12.65 18.70 24.11
C LEU A 362 13.54 19.27 25.20
N LEU A 363 14.70 19.86 24.89
CA LEU A 363 15.65 20.40 25.85
C LEU A 363 15.01 21.37 26.89
N PRO A 364 14.12 22.31 26.54
CA PRO A 364 13.47 23.19 27.50
C PRO A 364 12.50 22.49 28.47
N TYR A 365 12.07 21.26 28.14
CA TYR A 365 11.17 20.44 28.95
C TYR A 365 11.94 19.49 29.90
N GLN A 366 13.27 19.59 29.96
CA GLN A 366 14.12 18.74 30.78
C GLN A 366 14.53 19.40 32.09
N ASN A 367 14.69 18.60 33.13
CA ASN A 367 15.32 19.03 34.38
C ASN A 367 16.85 18.93 34.25
N GLY A 368 17.46 19.94 33.63
CA GLY A 368 18.92 20.05 33.47
C GLY A 368 19.43 19.75 32.06
N SER A 369 20.72 19.41 31.94
CA SER A 369 21.35 19.11 30.65
C SER A 369 21.04 17.68 30.19
N LEU A 370 20.74 17.52 28.90
CA LEU A 370 20.61 16.20 28.29
C LEU A 370 21.96 15.46 28.24
N PRO A 371 21.99 14.13 28.45
CA PRO A 371 23.19 13.33 28.26
C PRO A 371 23.76 13.46 26.84
N GLU A 372 25.06 13.22 26.69
CA GLU A 372 25.67 13.15 25.36
C GLU A 372 25.13 11.97 24.56
N TYR A 373 25.09 12.14 23.24
CA TYR A 373 24.69 11.08 22.32
C TYR A 373 25.76 9.98 22.28
N PRO A 374 25.39 8.68 22.46
CA PRO A 374 26.34 7.57 22.31
C PRO A 374 26.99 7.53 20.92
N GLU A 375 28.31 7.38 20.84
CA GLU A 375 29.05 7.44 19.57
C GLU A 375 28.54 6.39 18.55
N THR A 376 28.37 6.82 17.28
CA THR A 376 28.03 5.92 16.17
C THR A 376 29.25 5.60 15.32
N LYS A 377 29.49 4.33 15.03
CA LYS A 377 30.55 3.92 14.08
C LYS A 377 30.02 3.86 12.65
N PRO A 378 30.86 4.12 11.63
CA PRO A 378 30.53 3.85 10.24
C PRO A 378 30.11 2.39 10.03
N MET A 379 29.24 2.16 9.06
CA MET A 379 28.81 0.82 8.68
C MET A 379 29.83 0.18 7.74
N LEU A 380 29.86 -1.15 7.76
CA LEU A 380 30.74 -1.98 6.94
C LEU A 380 30.26 -2.00 5.48
N GLU A 381 31.19 -1.78 4.56
CA GLU A 381 31.05 -2.14 3.15
C GLU A 381 31.83 -3.42 2.86
N THR A 382 31.29 -4.29 2.02
CA THR A 382 31.98 -5.50 1.58
C THR A 382 32.22 -5.47 0.07
N GLU A 383 33.24 -6.21 -0.36
CA GLU A 383 33.36 -6.63 -1.75
C GLU A 383 32.17 -7.51 -2.16
N ASP A 384 32.03 -7.73 -3.46
CA ASP A 384 31.02 -8.64 -4.02
C ASP A 384 31.31 -10.10 -3.60
N ILE A 385 30.29 -10.76 -3.05
CA ILE A 385 30.35 -12.14 -2.56
C ILE A 385 29.48 -13.00 -3.47
N VAL A 386 30.12 -13.77 -4.35
CA VAL A 386 29.42 -14.70 -5.24
C VAL A 386 28.77 -15.82 -4.43
N LEU A 387 27.46 -15.99 -4.60
CA LEU A 387 26.68 -17.06 -3.98
C LEU A 387 26.49 -18.22 -4.97
N LYS A 388 26.88 -19.43 -4.55
CA LYS A 388 26.83 -20.63 -5.40
C LYS A 388 25.63 -21.51 -5.04
N PRO A 389 24.90 -22.07 -6.01
CA PRO A 389 23.81 -23.01 -5.75
C PRO A 389 24.36 -24.32 -5.18
N VAL A 390 23.75 -24.83 -4.11
CA VAL A 390 24.20 -26.05 -3.40
C VAL A 390 23.16 -27.16 -3.37
N ALA A 391 21.86 -26.85 -3.30
CA ALA A 391 20.81 -27.86 -3.26
C ALA A 391 19.45 -27.27 -3.67
N GLY A 392 18.64 -28.04 -4.40
CA GLY A 392 17.21 -27.73 -4.57
C GLY A 392 16.45 -28.04 -3.27
N MET A 393 15.51 -27.18 -2.89
CA MET A 393 14.70 -27.33 -1.68
C MET A 393 13.89 -28.64 -1.65
N PHE A 394 13.50 -29.16 -2.81
CA PHE A 394 12.72 -30.40 -2.91
C PHE A 394 13.56 -31.69 -2.81
N ASN A 395 14.89 -31.58 -2.76
CA ASN A 395 15.78 -32.73 -2.70
C ASN A 395 15.85 -33.38 -1.32
N ASP A 396 15.55 -32.63 -0.26
CA ASP A 396 15.61 -33.07 1.14
C ASP A 396 14.34 -32.66 1.89
N LEU A 397 13.23 -33.30 1.53
CA LEU A 397 11.94 -33.03 2.14
C LEU A 397 11.79 -33.81 3.46
N PRO A 398 11.15 -33.23 4.48
CA PRO A 398 10.82 -33.95 5.71
C PRO A 398 9.80 -35.07 5.45
N PRO A 399 9.47 -35.90 6.45
CA PRO A 399 8.40 -36.88 6.31
C PRO A 399 7.07 -36.25 5.87
N ALA A 400 6.42 -36.88 4.89
CA ALA A 400 5.13 -36.42 4.39
C ALA A 400 3.99 -36.74 5.36
N THR A 401 3.05 -35.81 5.49
CA THR A 401 1.71 -36.06 6.04
C THR A 401 0.75 -36.38 4.91
N PHE A 402 0.01 -37.48 5.00
CA PHE A 402 -0.93 -37.93 3.97
C PHE A 402 -2.38 -37.63 4.35
N SER A 403 -3.19 -37.18 3.39
CA SER A 403 -4.62 -36.92 3.60
C SER A 403 -5.41 -37.03 2.29
N GLY A 404 -6.72 -37.30 2.39
CA GLY A 404 -7.64 -37.27 1.24
C GLY A 404 -7.93 -35.86 0.71
N TRP A 405 -7.55 -34.82 1.46
CA TRP A 405 -7.73 -33.41 1.15
C TRP A 405 -6.55 -32.59 1.68
N PRO A 406 -6.27 -31.39 1.14
CA PRO A 406 -5.24 -30.51 1.67
C PRO A 406 -5.51 -30.10 3.13
N LEU A 407 -4.48 -30.14 3.97
CA LEU A 407 -4.50 -29.59 5.32
C LEU A 407 -3.90 -28.19 5.33
N SER A 408 -4.48 -27.28 6.12
CA SER A 408 -3.88 -25.96 6.37
C SER A 408 -2.50 -26.07 7.03
N MET A 409 -1.73 -25.00 6.94
CA MET A 409 -0.40 -24.87 7.54
C MET A 409 -0.43 -25.22 9.03
N GLU A 410 -1.43 -24.74 9.76
CA GLU A 410 -1.56 -24.92 11.20
C GLU A 410 -2.01 -26.35 11.56
N GLN A 411 -2.83 -26.99 10.72
CA GLN A 411 -3.18 -28.41 10.87
C GLN A 411 -1.96 -29.34 10.71
N LEU A 412 -0.93 -28.89 9.97
CA LEU A 412 0.35 -29.59 9.84
C LEU A 412 1.31 -29.29 11.01
N GLY A 413 0.88 -28.51 12.00
CA GLY A 413 1.68 -28.20 13.19
C GLY A 413 2.74 -27.12 12.95
N GLN A 414 2.59 -26.27 11.94
CA GLN A 414 3.49 -25.14 11.69
C GLN A 414 2.73 -23.82 11.55
N GLY A 415 3.38 -22.70 11.87
CA GLY A 415 2.78 -21.36 11.78
C GLY A 415 3.43 -20.44 10.75
N ARG A 416 4.67 -20.70 10.34
CA ARG A 416 5.50 -19.78 9.53
C ARG A 416 6.25 -20.56 8.45
N GLY A 417 6.88 -19.84 7.53
CA GLY A 417 7.64 -20.43 6.42
C GLY A 417 6.75 -20.86 5.27
N TYR A 418 6.91 -22.11 4.83
CA TYR A 418 6.32 -22.66 3.62
C TYR A 418 5.59 -23.98 3.88
N THR A 419 4.68 -24.35 2.99
CA THR A 419 4.06 -25.68 2.96
C THR A 419 4.12 -26.22 1.54
N LEU A 420 4.62 -27.43 1.34
CA LEU A 420 4.59 -28.08 0.03
C LEU A 420 3.48 -29.12 -0.01
N TYR A 421 2.62 -29.06 -1.02
CA TYR A 421 1.57 -30.03 -1.30
C TYR A 421 1.91 -30.77 -2.60
N ARG A 422 1.99 -32.10 -2.56
CA ARG A 422 2.28 -32.96 -3.72
C ARG A 422 1.11 -33.89 -4.03
N TYR A 423 0.80 -33.98 -5.31
CA TYR A 423 -0.19 -34.88 -5.89
C TYR A 423 0.41 -35.60 -7.09
N THR A 424 0.38 -36.94 -7.09
CA THR A 424 0.76 -37.75 -8.25
C THR A 424 -0.50 -38.17 -8.98
N THR A 425 -0.63 -37.77 -10.25
CA THR A 425 -1.88 -37.97 -10.98
C THR A 425 -2.02 -39.42 -11.47
N PRO A 426 -3.12 -40.12 -11.16
CA PRO A 426 -3.35 -41.49 -11.64
C PRO A 426 -3.89 -41.51 -13.08
N SER A 427 -4.46 -40.40 -13.56
CA SER A 427 -5.02 -40.24 -14.90
C SER A 427 -4.74 -38.84 -15.45
N SER A 428 -5.03 -38.60 -16.73
CA SER A 428 -4.76 -37.31 -17.35
C SER A 428 -5.86 -36.29 -17.04
N HIS A 429 -5.46 -35.05 -16.71
CA HIS A 429 -6.36 -33.93 -16.43
C HIS A 429 -5.92 -32.71 -17.23
N THR A 430 -6.87 -31.87 -17.67
CA THR A 430 -6.54 -30.60 -18.31
C THR A 430 -7.57 -29.55 -17.94
N GLY A 431 -7.10 -28.34 -17.60
CA GLY A 431 -7.96 -27.21 -17.27
C GLY A 431 -7.30 -26.21 -16.34
N LEU A 432 -8.10 -25.25 -15.87
CA LEU A 432 -7.67 -24.25 -14.91
C LEU A 432 -7.42 -24.89 -13.53
N LEU A 433 -6.27 -24.58 -12.93
CA LEU A 433 -5.96 -24.93 -11.55
C LEU A 433 -6.72 -23.99 -10.61
N LYS A 434 -7.49 -24.55 -9.68
CA LYS A 434 -8.12 -23.84 -8.56
C LYS A 434 -7.57 -24.40 -7.26
N VAL A 435 -7.04 -23.55 -6.39
CA VAL A 435 -6.37 -23.95 -5.15
C VAL A 435 -7.20 -23.47 -3.96
N GLY A 436 -7.92 -24.39 -3.31
CA GLY A 436 -8.71 -24.08 -2.13
C GLY A 436 -9.72 -22.96 -2.34
N ASP A 437 -9.86 -22.11 -1.33
CA ASP A 437 -10.64 -20.87 -1.35
C ASP A 437 -9.87 -19.66 -1.90
N GLY A 438 -8.61 -19.85 -2.31
CA GLY A 438 -7.71 -18.81 -2.81
C GLY A 438 -6.27 -19.02 -2.32
N PRO A 439 -5.31 -18.23 -2.83
CA PRO A 439 -3.93 -18.30 -2.34
C PRO A 439 -3.85 -17.67 -0.94
N ARG A 440 -3.25 -18.41 0.02
CA ARG A 440 -3.00 -17.98 1.41
C ARG A 440 -1.50 -18.18 1.76
N ASP A 441 -0.56 -17.43 1.17
CA ASP A 441 -0.79 -16.16 0.43
C ASP A 441 -0.24 -16.18 -0.99
N ARG A 442 0.76 -17.01 -1.25
CA ARG A 442 1.41 -17.14 -2.55
C ARG A 442 1.70 -18.61 -2.85
N VAL A 443 1.22 -19.09 -3.99
CA VAL A 443 1.33 -20.48 -4.43
C VAL A 443 2.20 -20.56 -5.68
N ILE A 444 3.36 -21.20 -5.56
CA ILE A 444 4.25 -21.47 -6.69
C ILE A 444 3.97 -22.89 -7.20
N VAL A 445 3.63 -22.98 -8.48
CA VAL A 445 3.10 -24.21 -9.10
C VAL A 445 4.18 -24.89 -9.92
N TYR A 446 4.39 -26.20 -9.69
CA TYR A 446 5.35 -27.02 -10.42
C TYR A 446 4.69 -28.30 -10.95
N VAL A 447 5.12 -28.74 -12.13
CA VAL A 447 4.80 -30.08 -12.65
C VAL A 447 6.12 -30.79 -12.95
N ASN A 448 6.34 -31.95 -12.34
CA ASN A 448 7.61 -32.69 -12.41
C ASN A 448 8.80 -31.77 -12.10
N ASP A 449 8.69 -31.04 -10.97
CA ASP A 449 9.66 -30.05 -10.47
C ASP A 449 10.00 -28.89 -11.44
N THR A 450 9.22 -28.71 -12.50
CA THR A 450 9.33 -27.59 -13.44
C THR A 450 8.26 -26.54 -13.14
N MET A 451 8.66 -25.31 -12.84
CA MET A 451 7.76 -24.20 -12.52
C MET A 451 6.82 -23.88 -13.69
N LYS A 452 5.54 -23.67 -13.38
CA LYS A 452 4.46 -23.33 -14.31
C LYS A 452 3.90 -21.93 -14.09
N GLY A 453 4.10 -21.35 -12.92
CA GLY A 453 3.66 -20.00 -12.60
C GLY A 453 3.45 -19.81 -11.10
N VAL A 454 2.91 -18.63 -10.76
CA VAL A 454 2.63 -18.21 -9.39
C VAL A 454 1.19 -17.70 -9.31
N ILE A 455 0.46 -18.09 -8.27
CA ILE A 455 -0.85 -17.55 -7.91
C ILE A 455 -0.68 -16.82 -6.57
N ASP A 456 -0.91 -15.51 -6.50
CA ASP A 456 -0.81 -14.73 -5.26
C ASP A 456 -1.84 -13.59 -5.21
N ASN A 457 -1.98 -12.96 -4.04
CA ASN A 457 -2.87 -11.80 -3.85
C ASN A 457 -2.11 -10.48 -3.76
N VAL A 458 -0.83 -10.42 -4.12
CA VAL A 458 -0.05 -9.18 -4.05
C VAL A 458 -0.24 -8.34 -5.33
N TYR A 459 -0.49 -9.00 -6.46
CA TYR A 459 -0.81 -8.33 -7.72
C TYR A 459 -2.32 -8.25 -7.95
N VAL A 460 -2.77 -7.11 -8.49
CA VAL A 460 -4.18 -6.82 -8.80
C VAL A 460 -4.84 -7.90 -9.66
N TYR A 461 -4.06 -8.53 -10.55
CA TYR A 461 -4.52 -9.65 -11.37
C TYR A 461 -3.66 -10.89 -11.09
N PRO A 462 -4.07 -11.76 -10.15
CA PRO A 462 -3.43 -13.06 -9.96
C PRO A 462 -3.36 -13.83 -11.28
N GLN A 463 -2.26 -14.53 -11.54
CA GLN A 463 -2.19 -15.37 -12.73
C GLN A 463 -3.11 -16.58 -12.59
N ASN A 464 -3.94 -16.78 -13.60
CA ASN A 464 -4.67 -18.02 -13.80
C ASN A 464 -3.74 -19.03 -14.48
N ILE A 465 -3.55 -20.20 -13.87
CA ILE A 465 -2.67 -21.24 -14.39
C ILE A 465 -3.51 -22.39 -14.93
N SER A 466 -3.46 -22.61 -16.24
CA SER A 466 -4.01 -23.82 -16.87
C SER A 466 -2.93 -24.89 -16.96
N LEU A 467 -3.27 -26.11 -16.57
CA LEU A 467 -2.37 -27.26 -16.58
C LEU A 467 -2.91 -28.39 -17.46
N SER A 468 -1.99 -29.16 -18.03
CA SER A 468 -2.25 -30.47 -18.61
C SER A 468 -1.33 -31.47 -17.91
N LEU A 469 -1.92 -32.38 -17.12
CA LEU A 469 -1.21 -33.45 -16.44
C LEU A 469 -1.49 -34.78 -17.14
N HIS A 470 -0.47 -35.62 -17.28
CA HIS A 470 -0.54 -36.99 -17.76
C HIS A 470 -0.38 -37.97 -16.61
N ALA A 471 -0.98 -39.16 -16.71
CA ALA A 471 -0.83 -40.22 -15.71
C ALA A 471 0.66 -40.43 -15.32
N GLY A 472 0.96 -40.32 -14.03
CA GLY A 472 2.32 -40.38 -13.47
C GLY A 472 2.97 -39.03 -13.17
N ASP A 473 2.46 -37.92 -13.73
CA ASP A 473 2.97 -36.57 -13.43
C ASP A 473 2.76 -36.21 -11.96
N VAL A 474 3.71 -35.46 -11.40
CA VAL A 474 3.66 -34.93 -10.04
C VAL A 474 3.39 -33.42 -10.08
N LEU A 475 2.23 -33.02 -9.58
CA LEU A 475 1.91 -31.63 -9.27
C LEU A 475 2.46 -31.29 -7.88
N SER A 476 3.29 -30.25 -7.80
CA SER A 476 3.74 -29.68 -6.53
C SER A 476 3.26 -28.24 -6.39
N LEU A 477 2.60 -27.91 -5.28
CA LEU A 477 2.16 -26.57 -4.92
C LEU A 477 2.95 -26.13 -3.69
N LEU A 478 3.87 -25.19 -3.85
CA LEU A 478 4.61 -24.59 -2.74
C LEU A 478 3.88 -23.33 -2.29
N VAL A 479 3.32 -23.35 -1.08
CA VAL A 479 2.60 -22.21 -0.51
C VAL A 479 3.49 -21.46 0.47
N GLU A 480 3.69 -20.18 0.22
CA GLU A 480 4.37 -19.23 1.11
C GLU A 480 3.31 -18.52 1.98
N ASN A 481 3.51 -18.54 3.30
CA ASN A 481 2.87 -17.60 4.22
C ASN A 481 3.68 -16.29 4.18
N GLN A 482 3.10 -15.20 3.72
CA GLN A 482 3.76 -13.89 3.60
C GLN A 482 3.62 -13.01 4.84
N GLY A 483 2.82 -13.44 5.82
CA GLY A 483 2.44 -12.70 7.01
C GLY A 483 0.92 -12.75 7.18
N ARG A 484 0.43 -13.13 8.37
CA ARG A 484 -0.99 -13.03 8.70
C ARG A 484 -1.39 -11.57 8.84
N VAL A 485 -2.61 -11.29 8.38
CA VAL A 485 -3.22 -9.97 8.50
C VAL A 485 -3.26 -9.59 9.98
N ASP A 486 -2.75 -8.41 10.30
CA ASP A 486 -2.68 -7.91 11.67
C ASP A 486 -3.57 -6.71 11.92
N PHE A 487 -3.97 -5.99 10.88
CA PHE A 487 -4.97 -4.93 10.95
C PHE A 487 -5.92 -5.05 9.76
N SER A 488 -7.20 -4.67 9.93
CA SER A 488 -8.35 -4.81 8.98
C SER A 488 -8.97 -6.22 8.86
N THR A 489 -10.09 -6.35 8.14
CA THR A 489 -10.83 -7.62 8.02
C THR A 489 -10.38 -8.47 6.82
N PRO A 490 -10.30 -9.82 6.96
CA PRO A 490 -10.77 -10.60 8.11
C PRO A 490 -9.65 -10.97 9.11
N LEU A 491 -9.73 -10.52 10.37
CA LEU A 491 -8.83 -10.97 11.46
C LEU A 491 -9.22 -12.34 12.06
N TYR A 492 -10.47 -12.77 11.88
CA TYR A 492 -11.01 -13.96 12.54
C TYR A 492 -10.45 -15.29 12.02
N ASP A 493 -10.08 -15.34 10.73
CA ASP A 493 -9.53 -16.54 10.10
C ASP A 493 -8.28 -16.22 9.30
N GLN A 494 -7.14 -16.50 9.91
CA GLN A 494 -5.82 -16.32 9.32
C GLN A 494 -5.09 -17.66 9.14
N ARG A 495 -5.83 -18.74 8.90
CA ARG A 495 -5.24 -20.02 8.47
C ARG A 495 -4.50 -19.84 7.15
N LYS A 496 -3.31 -20.43 7.04
CA LYS A 496 -2.42 -20.36 5.86
C LYS A 496 -2.28 -21.73 5.18
N GLY A 497 -1.61 -21.79 4.04
CA GLY A 497 -1.54 -23.02 3.24
C GLY A 497 -2.75 -23.13 2.30
N ILE A 498 -3.24 -24.35 2.05
CA ILE A 498 -4.45 -24.57 1.25
C ILE A 498 -5.62 -24.84 2.19
N VAL A 499 -6.66 -24.02 2.10
CA VAL A 499 -7.94 -24.20 2.80
C VAL A 499 -9.00 -24.55 1.77
N GLY A 500 -9.55 -25.78 1.85
CA GLY A 500 -10.49 -26.31 0.86
C GLY A 500 -9.84 -27.22 -0.19
N ASP A 501 -10.63 -27.63 -1.17
CA ASP A 501 -10.23 -28.60 -2.19
C ASP A 501 -9.46 -27.98 -3.36
N VAL A 502 -8.69 -28.80 -4.07
CA VAL A 502 -7.91 -28.38 -5.24
C VAL A 502 -8.46 -29.07 -6.49
N TYR A 503 -8.63 -28.31 -7.57
CA TYR A 503 -9.20 -28.79 -8.82
C TYR A 503 -8.32 -28.46 -10.02
N ILE A 504 -8.34 -29.33 -11.04
CA ILE A 504 -7.95 -29.00 -12.41
C ILE A 504 -9.18 -29.17 -13.30
N GLY A 505 -9.69 -28.07 -13.84
CA GLY A 505 -10.98 -28.06 -14.53
C GLY A 505 -12.09 -28.43 -13.56
N THR A 506 -12.71 -29.60 -13.76
CA THR A 506 -13.75 -30.17 -12.87
C THR A 506 -13.24 -31.34 -12.03
N ALA A 507 -11.99 -31.78 -12.22
CA ALA A 507 -11.43 -32.92 -11.50
C ALA A 507 -10.88 -32.46 -10.14
N MET A 508 -11.45 -32.98 -9.06
CA MET A 508 -10.92 -32.81 -7.70
C MET A 508 -9.69 -33.69 -7.52
N LEU A 509 -8.61 -33.12 -7.00
CA LEU A 509 -7.34 -33.82 -6.82
C LEU A 509 -7.23 -34.40 -5.40
N ALA A 510 -7.00 -35.72 -5.31
CA ALA A 510 -6.76 -36.45 -4.07
C ALA A 510 -6.14 -37.83 -4.35
N PRO A 511 -5.35 -38.42 -3.41
CA PRO A 511 -4.94 -37.88 -2.11
C PRO A 511 -3.68 -37.00 -2.20
N TRP A 512 -3.37 -36.27 -1.12
CA TRP A 512 -2.24 -35.35 -1.02
C TRP A 512 -1.15 -35.86 -0.09
N SER A 513 0.11 -35.61 -0.48
CA SER A 513 1.30 -35.70 0.38
C SER A 513 1.76 -34.29 0.73
N MET A 514 1.86 -33.95 2.01
CA MET A 514 2.11 -32.58 2.47
C MET A 514 3.34 -32.50 3.36
N TYR A 515 4.11 -31.43 3.21
CA TYR A 515 5.38 -31.25 3.89
C TYR A 515 5.40 -29.89 4.58
N ALA A 516 5.54 -29.90 5.91
CA ALA A 516 5.73 -28.70 6.72
C ALA A 516 7.17 -28.22 6.60
N LEU A 517 7.37 -26.96 6.23
CA LEU A 517 8.68 -26.34 5.96
C LEU A 517 8.77 -25.01 6.73
N PRO A 518 8.96 -25.04 8.07
CA PRO A 518 8.99 -23.83 8.87
C PRO A 518 10.27 -22.99 8.65
N ILE A 519 11.36 -23.64 8.24
CA ILE A 519 12.67 -23.06 7.89
C ILE A 519 13.12 -21.91 8.83
N PRO A 520 13.23 -22.15 10.16
CA PRO A 520 13.77 -21.16 11.07
C PRO A 520 15.28 -20.93 10.86
N SER A 521 15.97 -21.93 10.29
CA SER A 521 17.40 -21.94 9.99
C SER A 521 17.63 -22.71 8.67
N PRO A 522 18.82 -22.55 8.04
CA PRO A 522 19.20 -23.38 6.90
C PRO A 522 19.28 -24.88 7.28
N PRO A 523 19.10 -25.81 6.32
CA PRO A 523 19.28 -27.24 6.56
C PRO A 523 20.71 -27.58 7.00
N ALA A 524 20.85 -28.38 8.05
CA ALA A 524 22.15 -28.75 8.63
C ALA A 524 23.05 -29.54 7.66
N ASN A 525 22.45 -30.24 6.69
CA ASN A 525 23.13 -31.11 5.73
C ASN A 525 23.44 -30.41 4.39
N LEU A 526 23.35 -29.08 4.30
CA LEU A 526 23.91 -28.36 3.16
C LEU A 526 25.43 -28.58 3.14
N ASN A 527 25.89 -29.69 2.56
CA ASN A 527 27.30 -30.06 2.57
C ASN A 527 28.09 -29.12 1.65
N PHE A 528 28.60 -28.03 2.23
CA PHE A 528 29.38 -26.98 1.59
C PHE A 528 30.67 -27.46 0.90
N SER A 529 31.10 -28.71 1.16
CA SER A 529 32.33 -29.32 0.63
C SER A 529 32.11 -30.47 -0.38
N LEU A 530 30.86 -30.86 -0.71
CA LEU A 530 30.60 -32.06 -1.53
C LEU A 530 29.88 -31.83 -2.87
N THR A 531 29.59 -30.60 -3.29
CA THR A 531 28.95 -30.36 -4.60
C THR A 531 29.98 -30.28 -5.73
N ASN A 532 30.63 -31.41 -6.02
CA ASN A 532 31.39 -31.63 -7.27
C ASN A 532 30.48 -31.76 -8.52
N THR A 533 29.19 -31.49 -8.38
CA THR A 533 28.22 -31.44 -9.48
C THR A 533 27.68 -30.02 -9.59
N SER A 534 28.00 -29.33 -10.69
CA SER A 534 27.39 -28.04 -11.03
C SER A 534 25.88 -28.20 -11.16
N LEU A 535 25.12 -27.80 -10.13
CA LEU A 535 23.67 -27.70 -10.22
C LEU A 535 23.33 -26.73 -11.35
N THR A 536 22.69 -27.25 -12.40
CA THR A 536 22.27 -26.43 -13.54
C THR A 536 20.97 -25.75 -13.17
N ILE A 537 21.02 -24.43 -13.02
CA ILE A 537 19.86 -23.60 -12.71
C ILE A 537 19.20 -23.14 -14.00
N SER A 538 17.88 -23.22 -14.07
CA SER A 538 17.05 -22.62 -15.12
C SER A 538 15.98 -21.73 -14.50
N ASN A 539 15.32 -20.91 -15.31
CA ASN A 539 14.22 -20.05 -14.86
C ASN A 539 12.96 -20.82 -14.44
N THR A 540 12.97 -22.16 -14.57
CA THR A 540 11.87 -23.04 -14.17
C THR A 540 12.29 -24.01 -13.07
N SER A 541 13.49 -23.85 -12.51
CA SER A 541 13.98 -24.66 -11.40
C SER A 541 13.13 -24.45 -10.14
N SER A 542 13.08 -25.48 -9.29
CA SER A 542 12.51 -25.37 -7.95
C SER A 542 13.35 -24.44 -7.06
N PRO A 543 12.82 -24.01 -5.89
CA PRO A 543 13.55 -23.13 -4.99
C PRO A 543 14.90 -23.73 -4.65
N THR A 544 15.92 -22.90 -4.60
CA THR A 544 17.31 -23.36 -4.52
C THR A 544 18.04 -22.65 -3.39
N TRP A 545 18.82 -23.43 -2.65
CA TRP A 545 19.75 -22.97 -1.65
C TRP A 545 21.05 -22.50 -2.29
N TYR A 546 21.49 -21.29 -1.94
CA TYR A 546 22.75 -20.69 -2.35
C TYR A 546 23.60 -20.37 -1.13
N THR A 547 24.92 -20.42 -1.29
CA THR A 547 25.86 -20.18 -0.19
C THR A 547 27.04 -19.33 -0.64
N GLY A 548 27.54 -18.49 0.26
CA GLY A 548 28.75 -17.70 0.09
C GLY A 548 29.39 -17.42 1.43
N SER A 549 30.60 -16.88 1.43
CA SER A 549 31.30 -16.53 2.67
C SER A 549 32.17 -15.30 2.48
N PHE A 550 32.40 -14.58 3.57
CA PHE A 550 33.29 -13.43 3.64
C PHE A 550 33.98 -13.38 5.00
N SER A 551 35.15 -12.75 5.05
CA SER A 551 35.92 -12.61 6.29
C SER A 551 35.97 -11.15 6.75
N LEU A 552 36.06 -10.95 8.06
CA LEU A 552 36.19 -9.65 8.69
C LEU A 552 37.43 -9.57 9.58
N PRO A 553 38.04 -8.38 9.72
CA PRO A 553 39.07 -8.16 10.73
C PRO A 553 38.52 -8.40 12.15
N SER A 554 39.30 -9.09 12.99
CA SER A 554 38.96 -9.35 14.41
C SER A 554 38.61 -8.09 15.19
N SER A 555 39.15 -6.93 14.80
CA SER A 555 38.95 -5.64 15.47
C SER A 555 37.54 -5.08 15.38
N ILE A 556 36.72 -5.53 14.43
CA ILE A 556 35.33 -5.06 14.25
C ILE A 556 34.27 -6.14 14.49
N CYS A 557 34.68 -7.42 14.59
CA CYS A 557 33.78 -8.55 14.77
C CYS A 557 32.95 -8.43 16.06
N GLY A 558 31.66 -8.73 15.99
CA GLY A 558 30.75 -8.65 17.14
C GLY A 558 30.45 -7.22 17.60
N THR A 559 30.72 -6.20 16.79
CA THR A 559 30.51 -4.79 17.16
C THR A 559 29.66 -4.04 16.15
N ALA A 560 29.10 -2.89 16.53
CA ALA A 560 28.32 -2.02 15.65
C ALA A 560 29.11 -1.43 14.46
N ALA A 561 30.46 -1.51 14.48
CA ALA A 561 31.28 -1.14 13.33
C ALA A 561 31.20 -2.16 12.18
N ALA A 562 30.70 -3.38 12.46
CA ALA A 562 30.46 -4.40 11.45
C ALA A 562 29.00 -4.39 10.95
N ASP A 563 28.12 -3.51 11.45
CA ASP A 563 26.75 -3.37 10.92
C ASP A 563 26.82 -3.12 9.41
N THR A 564 25.96 -3.78 8.63
CA THR A 564 25.87 -3.58 7.17
C THR A 564 24.46 -3.80 6.65
N TYR A 565 24.17 -3.30 5.45
CA TYR A 565 22.97 -3.63 4.69
C TYR A 565 23.34 -4.56 3.52
N LEU A 566 22.91 -5.82 3.61
CA LEU A 566 23.26 -6.86 2.64
C LEU A 566 22.24 -6.91 1.50
N THR A 567 22.66 -6.62 0.28
CA THR A 567 21.85 -6.78 -0.95
C THR A 567 22.06 -8.17 -1.55
N ILE A 568 21.06 -8.69 -2.28
CA ILE A 568 21.14 -9.94 -3.04
C ILE A 568 20.87 -9.64 -4.51
N ASN A 569 21.93 -9.23 -5.21
CA ASN A 569 21.91 -8.90 -6.62
C ASN A 569 21.71 -10.16 -7.47
N GLY A 570 20.82 -10.07 -8.46
CA GLY A 570 20.42 -11.20 -9.29
C GLY A 570 19.31 -12.08 -8.70
N GLY A 571 18.93 -11.83 -7.44
CA GLY A 571 17.83 -12.53 -6.78
C GLY A 571 16.47 -11.93 -7.11
N THR A 572 15.42 -12.76 -7.04
CA THR A 572 14.03 -12.33 -7.22
C THR A 572 13.33 -12.25 -5.87
N LYS A 573 13.21 -13.36 -5.15
CA LYS A 573 12.50 -13.40 -3.87
C LYS A 573 13.00 -14.56 -3.04
N GLY A 574 13.22 -14.34 -1.75
CA GLY A 574 13.74 -15.39 -0.90
C GLY A 574 13.91 -15.02 0.56
N VAL A 575 14.66 -15.85 1.26
CA VAL A 575 15.02 -15.67 2.67
C VAL A 575 16.53 -15.67 2.80
N LEU A 576 17.06 -14.74 3.60
CA LEU A 576 18.48 -14.54 3.80
C LEU A 576 18.91 -14.92 5.22
N TYR A 577 20.03 -15.63 5.32
CA TYR A 577 20.64 -16.01 6.58
C TYR A 577 22.09 -15.58 6.62
N VAL A 578 22.54 -15.12 7.78
CA VAL A 578 23.96 -14.87 8.05
C VAL A 578 24.34 -15.56 9.36
N ASN A 579 25.34 -16.44 9.32
CA ASN A 579 25.76 -17.25 10.47
C ASN A 579 24.62 -18.01 11.16
N GLY A 580 23.62 -18.44 10.38
CA GLY A 580 22.42 -19.13 10.88
C GLY A 580 21.29 -18.22 11.36
N TYR A 581 21.52 -16.91 11.52
CA TYR A 581 20.46 -15.95 11.85
C TYR A 581 19.60 -15.65 10.62
N ASN A 582 18.28 -15.86 10.74
CA ASN A 582 17.32 -15.53 9.69
C ASN A 582 17.03 -14.03 9.68
N LEU A 583 17.57 -13.34 8.68
CA LEU A 583 17.43 -11.88 8.53
C LEU A 583 16.07 -11.47 7.96
N GLY A 584 15.30 -12.43 7.45
CA GLY A 584 13.98 -12.21 6.88
C GLY A 584 13.94 -12.29 5.35
N ARG A 585 12.88 -11.73 4.79
CA ARG A 585 12.49 -11.91 3.38
C ARG A 585 13.06 -10.80 2.53
N TYR A 586 13.80 -11.13 1.47
CA TYR A 586 14.11 -10.14 0.43
C TYR A 586 13.16 -10.35 -0.75
N TRP A 587 12.81 -9.26 -1.41
CA TRP A 587 11.99 -9.30 -2.61
C TRP A 587 12.35 -8.14 -3.52
N SER A 588 12.74 -8.45 -4.75
CA SER A 588 13.14 -7.47 -5.75
C SER A 588 12.04 -6.45 -6.07
N VAL A 589 10.77 -6.76 -5.78
CA VAL A 589 9.62 -5.86 -6.02
C VAL A 589 9.76 -4.52 -5.29
N GLY A 590 10.40 -4.51 -4.11
CA GLY A 590 10.64 -3.30 -3.33
C GLY A 590 9.47 -2.84 -2.44
N PRO A 591 9.67 -1.72 -1.70
CA PRO A 591 10.78 -0.78 -1.87
C PRO A 591 12.07 -1.18 -1.14
N GLN A 592 12.03 -2.12 -0.20
CA GLN A 592 13.24 -2.59 0.50
C GLN A 592 14.14 -3.43 -0.43
N GLN A 593 15.42 -3.05 -0.59
CA GLN A 593 16.36 -3.78 -1.49
C GLN A 593 17.55 -4.43 -0.79
N SER A 594 17.67 -4.24 0.52
CA SER A 594 18.74 -4.81 1.37
C SER A 594 18.20 -5.27 2.72
N GLN A 595 18.90 -6.20 3.36
CA GLN A 595 18.60 -6.64 4.73
C GLN A 595 19.59 -6.06 5.71
N TYR A 596 19.11 -5.64 6.88
CA TYR A 596 19.99 -5.22 7.95
C TYR A 596 20.69 -6.43 8.55
N VAL A 597 22.02 -6.35 8.65
CA VAL A 597 22.87 -7.34 9.30
C VAL A 597 23.48 -6.69 10.55
N PRO A 598 23.04 -7.06 11.75
CA PRO A 598 23.66 -6.60 12.99
C PRO A 598 25.11 -7.07 13.07
N GLY A 599 26.05 -6.15 13.26
CA GLY A 599 27.47 -6.46 13.41
C GLY A 599 27.78 -7.33 14.63
N VAL A 600 26.94 -7.28 15.66
CA VAL A 600 26.96 -8.19 16.83
C VAL A 600 26.73 -9.66 16.47
N TRP A 601 26.17 -9.96 15.29
CA TRP A 601 26.01 -11.34 14.79
C TRP A 601 27.11 -11.75 13.80
N LEU A 602 28.05 -10.86 13.52
CA LEU A 602 29.18 -11.13 12.63
C LEU A 602 30.42 -11.55 13.42
N ARG A 603 31.19 -12.45 12.81
CA ARG A 603 32.42 -13.06 13.33
C ARG A 603 33.54 -12.90 12.30
N GLU A 604 34.72 -13.46 12.59
CA GLU A 604 35.86 -13.37 11.65
C GLU A 604 35.59 -14.07 10.32
N SER A 605 34.86 -15.19 10.33
CA SER A 605 34.47 -15.94 9.13
C SER A 605 32.95 -16.08 9.05
N ASN A 606 32.33 -15.38 8.12
CA ASN A 606 30.88 -15.29 8.01
C ASN A 606 30.36 -16.13 6.86
N GLU A 607 29.25 -16.82 7.11
CA GLU A 607 28.52 -17.59 6.12
C GLU A 607 27.24 -16.86 5.74
N ILE A 608 26.98 -16.77 4.44
CA ILE A 608 25.73 -16.28 3.86
C ILE A 608 25.02 -17.48 3.26
N VAL A 609 23.77 -17.70 3.66
CA VAL A 609 22.88 -18.68 3.02
C VAL A 609 21.64 -17.99 2.51
N VAL A 610 21.22 -18.31 1.29
CA VAL A 610 20.02 -17.79 0.65
C VAL A 610 19.14 -18.93 0.19
N LEU A 611 17.84 -18.87 0.51
CA LEU A 611 16.82 -19.64 -0.19
C LEU A 611 16.19 -18.74 -1.24
N GLU A 612 16.52 -18.94 -2.51
CA GLU A 612 15.91 -18.22 -3.65
C GLU A 612 14.73 -19.03 -4.18
N LEU A 613 13.55 -18.41 -4.21
CA LEU A 613 12.29 -19.05 -4.59
C LEU A 613 12.08 -19.09 -6.11
N GLU A 614 12.71 -18.17 -6.84
CA GLU A 614 12.60 -18.02 -8.30
C GLU A 614 14.00 -17.85 -8.92
N PRO A 615 14.83 -18.91 -8.87
CA PRO A 615 16.20 -18.85 -9.35
C PRO A 615 16.25 -18.67 -10.87
N ARG A 616 17.25 -17.92 -11.35
CA ARG A 616 17.41 -17.59 -12.78
C ARG A 616 18.71 -18.18 -13.32
N GLY A 617 18.64 -18.88 -14.45
CA GLY A 617 19.79 -19.65 -14.96
C GLY A 617 20.92 -18.84 -15.59
N LYS A 618 20.65 -17.58 -15.99
CA LYS A 618 21.64 -16.72 -16.69
C LYS A 618 22.28 -15.66 -15.79
N GLN A 619 21.87 -15.55 -14.53
CA GLN A 619 22.26 -14.47 -13.65
C GLN A 619 22.97 -15.03 -12.41
N GLU A 620 24.19 -14.57 -12.16
CA GLU A 620 24.91 -14.90 -10.94
C GLU A 620 24.26 -14.20 -9.74
N LEU A 621 24.14 -14.92 -8.63
CA LEU A 621 23.59 -14.39 -7.39
C LEU A 621 24.76 -13.81 -6.58
N VAL A 622 24.75 -12.50 -6.33
CA VAL A 622 25.86 -11.80 -5.66
C VAL A 622 25.34 -11.08 -4.43
N ALA A 623 25.97 -11.31 -3.28
CA ALA A 623 25.72 -10.56 -2.06
C ALA A 623 26.71 -9.41 -1.91
N ARG A 624 26.24 -8.24 -1.46
CA ARG A 624 27.12 -7.09 -1.16
C ARG A 624 26.62 -6.32 0.05
N GLY A 625 27.49 -6.14 1.04
CA GLY A 625 27.27 -5.27 2.19
C GLY A 625 27.51 -3.80 1.84
N SER A 626 26.58 -2.95 2.23
CA SER A 626 26.61 -1.50 2.02
C SER A 626 26.44 -0.76 3.34
N GLY A 627 27.12 0.36 3.48
CA GLY A 627 26.92 1.26 4.61
C GLY A 627 25.62 2.07 4.53
N GLU A 628 25.04 2.17 3.34
CA GLU A 628 23.79 2.89 3.09
C GLU A 628 22.70 1.96 2.56
N ARG A 629 21.46 2.28 2.89
CA ARG A 629 20.28 1.52 2.47
C ARG A 629 19.69 2.13 1.20
N ALA A 630 19.51 1.29 0.17
CA ALA A 630 18.77 1.65 -1.03
C ALA A 630 17.28 1.31 -0.90
N TRP A 631 16.43 2.24 -1.31
CA TRP A 631 14.97 2.10 -1.37
C TRP A 631 14.48 2.32 -2.79
N PHE A 632 13.90 1.28 -3.40
CA PHE A 632 13.32 1.37 -4.73
C PHE A 632 12.46 0.16 -5.09
N ASN A 633 11.54 0.35 -6.03
CA ASN A 633 10.77 -0.74 -6.61
C ASN A 633 11.37 -1.18 -7.94
N ARG A 634 11.32 -2.47 -8.24
CA ARG A 634 11.60 -2.99 -9.59
C ARG A 634 10.27 -3.37 -10.24
N THR A 635 10.00 -2.86 -11.44
CA THR A 635 8.81 -3.25 -12.19
C THR A 635 8.91 -4.73 -12.58
N PRO A 636 7.80 -5.50 -12.54
CA PRO A 636 7.79 -6.86 -13.05
C PRO A 636 7.81 -6.82 -14.58
N SER A 637 8.98 -6.68 -15.20
CA SER A 637 9.11 -6.86 -16.65
C SER A 637 9.60 -8.27 -16.97
N SER A 638 8.81 -8.97 -17.78
CA SER A 638 9.20 -10.21 -18.43
C SER A 638 10.15 -9.90 -19.58
N SER A 639 11.47 -9.89 -19.35
CA SER A 639 12.52 -10.31 -20.31
C SER A 639 13.92 -9.89 -19.87
N THR A 640 14.89 -10.58 -20.47
CA THR A 640 16.31 -10.67 -20.17
C THR A 640 17.11 -9.44 -20.59
N ASP A 641 17.51 -8.55 -19.66
CA ASP A 641 18.69 -7.70 -19.89
C ASP A 641 19.39 -7.26 -18.59
N THR A 642 20.71 -7.32 -18.61
CA THR A 642 21.64 -7.16 -17.47
C THR A 642 22.13 -5.72 -17.26
N SER A 643 21.57 -4.74 -17.97
CA SER A 643 21.95 -3.32 -17.87
C SER A 643 21.17 -2.52 -16.81
N LEU A 644 20.13 -3.09 -16.19
CA LEU A 644 19.17 -2.41 -15.31
C LEU A 644 19.59 -2.24 -13.82
N GLN A 645 20.88 -2.34 -13.50
CA GLN A 645 21.31 -2.54 -12.11
C GLN A 645 21.58 -1.26 -11.28
N TYR A 646 21.34 -0.05 -11.80
CA TYR A 646 21.78 1.18 -11.10
C TYR A 646 20.74 2.32 -10.88
N CYS A 647 19.55 2.34 -11.51
CA CYS A 647 18.74 3.59 -11.56
C CYS A 647 17.29 3.55 -11.02
N ALA A 648 16.86 2.51 -10.29
CA ALA A 648 15.44 2.31 -9.94
C ALA A 648 14.87 3.19 -8.79
N SER A 649 15.59 4.19 -8.26
CA SER A 649 15.22 4.95 -7.04
C SER A 649 14.09 5.98 -7.12
N ARG A 650 13.37 6.12 -8.25
CA ARG A 650 12.16 6.97 -8.35
C ARG A 650 11.15 6.32 -9.29
N GLY A 651 9.88 6.33 -8.89
CA GLY A 651 8.75 5.52 -9.38
C GLY A 651 8.69 5.22 -10.88
N CYS A 652 8.23 4.00 -11.18
CA CYS A 652 8.01 3.39 -12.50
C CYS A 652 9.17 3.53 -13.49
N CYS A 653 9.98 2.47 -13.67
CA CYS A 653 10.85 2.34 -14.86
C CYS A 653 9.99 2.39 -16.13
N TYR A 654 9.80 3.58 -16.69
CA TYR A 654 9.25 3.77 -18.03
C TYR A 654 10.40 4.01 -19.00
N VAL A 655 10.49 3.22 -20.06
CA VAL A 655 11.48 3.44 -21.12
C VAL A 655 10.96 4.54 -22.01
N MET A 656 11.52 5.74 -21.88
CA MET A 656 11.18 6.88 -22.75
C MET A 656 12.21 7.01 -23.84
N ARG A 657 11.79 6.81 -25.09
CA ARG A 657 12.63 7.09 -26.26
C ARG A 657 12.50 8.57 -26.64
N LEU A 658 13.61 9.27 -26.67
CA LEU A 658 13.69 10.67 -27.10
C LEU A 658 14.47 10.78 -28.41
N LEU A 659 14.08 11.75 -29.23
CA LEU A 659 14.78 12.10 -30.47
C LEU A 659 15.76 13.24 -30.18
N ASN A 660 17.06 13.01 -30.43
CA ASN A 660 18.04 14.08 -30.41
C ASN A 660 17.79 15.01 -31.60
N THR A 661 17.52 16.28 -31.35
CA THR A 661 17.07 17.22 -32.38
C THR A 661 18.19 17.71 -33.29
N THR A 662 19.45 17.42 -32.94
CA THR A 662 20.64 17.76 -33.74
C THR A 662 21.11 16.57 -34.55
N THR A 663 21.29 15.40 -33.93
CA THR A 663 21.77 14.19 -34.62
C THR A 663 20.66 13.43 -35.33
N LEU A 664 19.39 13.71 -34.99
CA LEU A 664 18.20 13.00 -35.46
C LEU A 664 18.19 11.51 -35.08
N GLN A 665 18.93 11.14 -34.03
CA GLN A 665 19.00 9.77 -33.52
C GLN A 665 18.13 9.60 -32.28
N PHE A 666 17.57 8.41 -32.11
CA PHE A 666 16.88 8.04 -30.88
C PHE A 666 17.87 7.68 -29.78
N ALA A 667 17.54 8.06 -28.55
CA ALA A 667 18.14 7.53 -27.35
C ALA A 667 17.04 7.14 -26.36
N GLU A 668 17.28 6.07 -25.62
CA GLU A 668 16.35 5.55 -24.63
C GLU A 668 16.80 5.98 -23.24
N TYR A 669 15.85 6.48 -22.46
CA TYR A 669 16.06 7.01 -21.12
C TYR A 669 15.14 6.32 -20.13
N TYR A 670 15.61 6.19 -18.90
CA TYR A 670 14.90 5.56 -17.81
C TYR A 670 14.76 6.56 -16.66
N ASN A 671 13.52 6.91 -16.31
CA ASN A 671 13.15 7.69 -15.13
C ASN A 671 13.95 8.99 -14.96
N GLN A 672 14.89 8.99 -14.00
CA GLN A 672 15.68 10.14 -13.55
C GLN A 672 16.75 10.57 -14.56
N ASP A 673 17.11 9.69 -15.48
CA ASP A 673 18.10 9.96 -16.52
C ASP A 673 17.49 10.66 -17.74
N THR A 674 16.16 10.87 -17.75
CA THR A 674 15.46 11.57 -18.84
C THR A 674 15.93 13.03 -18.88
N PRO A 675 16.64 13.47 -19.94
CA PRO A 675 17.11 14.85 -20.04
C PRO A 675 15.93 15.79 -20.19
N GLU A 676 16.13 17.10 -19.98
CA GLU A 676 15.11 18.09 -20.31
C GLU A 676 14.69 17.97 -21.78
N TYR A 677 13.39 17.83 -22.02
CA TYR A 677 12.84 17.61 -23.35
C TYR A 677 11.59 18.45 -23.63
N ALA A 678 11.37 18.69 -24.92
CA ALA A 678 10.11 19.21 -25.42
C ALA A 678 9.23 18.07 -25.95
N ILE A 679 7.92 18.24 -25.85
CA ILE A 679 6.95 17.23 -26.29
C ILE A 679 6.03 17.80 -27.38
N LEU A 680 5.75 17.02 -28.42
CA LEU A 680 4.86 17.43 -29.51
C LEU A 680 3.41 17.04 -29.24
N SER A 681 2.53 18.03 -29.18
CA SER A 681 1.09 17.88 -29.25
C SER A 681 0.61 18.20 -30.67
N HIS A 682 -0.01 17.26 -31.37
CA HIS A 682 -0.41 17.44 -32.77
C HIS A 682 -1.65 16.65 -33.15
N ARG A 683 -2.20 16.92 -34.34
CA ARG A 683 -3.15 16.01 -35.00
C ARG A 683 -2.44 15.19 -36.07
N TRP A 684 -2.69 13.88 -36.08
CA TRP A 684 -2.18 13.00 -37.12
C TRP A 684 -2.82 13.33 -38.47
N LEU A 685 -2.00 13.34 -39.52
CA LEU A 685 -2.45 13.42 -40.91
C LEU A 685 -2.51 12.01 -41.51
N ASP A 686 -3.70 11.58 -41.91
CA ASP A 686 -3.94 10.22 -42.41
C ASP A 686 -2.99 9.86 -43.56
N GLY A 687 -2.26 8.76 -43.39
CA GLY A 687 -1.29 8.26 -44.38
C GLY A 687 -0.01 9.09 -44.53
N GLN A 688 0.15 10.20 -43.79
CA GLN A 688 1.31 11.08 -43.87
C GLN A 688 2.24 10.98 -42.65
N GLU A 689 1.77 10.44 -41.53
CA GLU A 689 2.61 10.22 -40.34
C GLU A 689 3.73 9.20 -40.60
N VAL A 690 4.79 9.33 -39.80
CA VAL A 690 5.97 8.46 -39.85
C VAL A 690 6.02 7.67 -38.53
N SER A 691 5.92 6.35 -38.63
CA SER A 691 6.07 5.45 -37.48
C SER A 691 7.54 5.34 -37.03
N TYR A 692 7.80 4.79 -35.85
CA TYR A 692 9.17 4.48 -35.40
C TYR A 692 9.95 3.67 -36.46
N ILE A 693 9.36 2.58 -36.97
CA ILE A 693 9.95 1.73 -38.00
C ILE A 693 10.19 2.50 -39.30
N ASP A 694 9.23 3.33 -39.73
CA ASP A 694 9.39 4.16 -40.93
C ASP A 694 10.54 5.18 -40.77
N TYR A 695 10.71 5.72 -39.57
CA TYR A 695 11.76 6.68 -39.24
C TYR A 695 13.15 6.03 -39.26
N CYS A 696 13.33 4.89 -38.58
CA CYS A 696 14.59 4.16 -38.57
C CYS A 696 15.03 3.75 -39.98
N LEU A 697 14.09 3.31 -40.83
CA LEU A 697 14.35 3.03 -42.25
C LEU A 697 14.91 4.25 -43.01
N CYS A 698 14.53 5.47 -42.60
CA CYS A 698 14.97 6.70 -43.23
C CYS A 698 16.29 7.27 -42.67
N VAL A 699 16.68 6.95 -41.43
CA VAL A 699 17.78 7.64 -40.72
C VAL A 699 18.97 6.73 -40.39
N ASP A 700 18.79 5.45 -40.04
CA ASP A 700 19.87 4.55 -39.58
C ASP A 700 20.94 4.21 -40.64
N GLN A 701 20.69 4.55 -41.90
CA GLN A 701 21.52 4.09 -43.01
C GLN A 701 22.48 5.11 -43.58
N ALA A 702 22.49 6.32 -43.03
CA ALA A 702 23.56 7.27 -43.34
C ALA A 702 24.91 6.83 -42.72
N GLN A 703 24.93 5.88 -41.79
CA GLN A 703 26.12 5.57 -40.97
C GLN A 703 26.75 4.17 -41.15
N HIS A 704 26.04 3.15 -41.67
CA HIS A 704 26.59 1.78 -41.77
C HIS A 704 27.12 1.35 -43.15
N GLY A 705 27.12 2.24 -44.16
CA GLY A 705 27.84 2.01 -45.43
C GLY A 705 27.30 0.89 -46.33
N GLU A 706 26.32 0.10 -45.90
CA GLU A 706 25.68 -0.94 -46.71
C GLU A 706 24.59 -0.35 -47.61
N LYS A 707 24.63 -0.66 -48.92
CA LYS A 707 23.59 -0.24 -49.86
C LYS A 707 22.32 -1.06 -49.60
N LEU A 708 21.23 -0.37 -49.25
CA LEU A 708 19.89 -0.98 -49.28
C LEU A 708 19.60 -1.69 -50.60
N PRO A 709 18.91 -2.84 -50.56
CA PRO A 709 18.16 -3.34 -51.70
C PRO A 709 17.26 -2.25 -52.30
N GLU A 710 17.18 -2.20 -53.62
CA GLU A 710 16.48 -1.15 -54.39
C GLU A 710 15.03 -0.90 -53.90
N TYR A 711 14.29 -1.98 -53.59
CA TYR A 711 12.91 -1.89 -53.09
C TYR A 711 12.75 -1.18 -51.74
N LEU A 712 13.76 -1.22 -50.87
CA LEU A 712 13.74 -0.49 -49.58
C LEU A 712 14.13 0.97 -49.75
N ARG A 713 14.94 1.29 -50.76
CA ARG A 713 15.33 2.67 -51.07
C ARG A 713 14.14 3.49 -51.58
N ASP A 714 13.34 2.90 -52.47
CA ASP A 714 12.12 3.54 -52.97
C ASP A 714 11.10 3.76 -51.85
N LYS A 715 10.99 2.80 -50.93
CA LYS A 715 10.16 2.92 -49.73
C LYS A 715 10.65 4.06 -48.81
N ALA A 716 11.96 4.15 -48.55
CA ALA A 716 12.54 5.22 -47.73
C ALA A 716 12.35 6.61 -48.38
N ASN A 717 12.55 6.74 -49.68
CA ASN A 717 12.30 8.00 -50.40
C ASN A 717 10.82 8.41 -50.36
N THR A 718 9.92 7.44 -50.51
CA THR A 718 8.49 7.67 -50.36
C THR A 718 8.15 8.17 -48.95
N ILE A 719 8.71 7.57 -47.91
CA ILE A 719 8.50 8.02 -46.51
C ILE A 719 9.05 9.43 -46.30
N ARG A 720 10.26 9.74 -46.78
CA ARG A 720 10.86 11.09 -46.67
C ARG A 720 10.05 12.18 -47.37
N SER A 721 9.27 11.82 -48.40
CA SER A 721 8.35 12.75 -49.09
C SER A 721 7.04 13.02 -48.34
N ARG A 722 6.72 12.25 -47.29
CA ARG A 722 5.51 12.47 -46.49
C ARG A 722 5.64 13.73 -45.66
N SER A 723 4.56 14.49 -45.54
CA SER A 723 4.54 15.73 -44.76
C SER A 723 4.82 15.48 -43.26
N GLY A 724 4.52 14.29 -42.74
CA GLY A 724 4.86 13.90 -41.37
C GLY A 724 6.37 13.84 -41.11
N PHE A 725 7.19 13.49 -42.12
CA PHE A 725 8.65 13.50 -41.98
C PHE A 725 9.17 14.94 -41.87
N THR A 726 8.68 15.85 -42.73
CA THR A 726 8.97 17.29 -42.65
C THR A 726 8.56 17.87 -41.30
N LYS A 727 7.38 17.51 -40.79
CA LYS A 727 6.90 17.92 -39.47
C LYS A 727 7.84 17.50 -38.34
N ILE A 728 8.41 16.29 -38.36
CA ILE A 728 9.40 15.85 -37.35
C ILE A 728 10.65 16.74 -37.40
N LEU A 729 11.13 17.08 -38.61
CA LEU A 729 12.30 17.94 -38.77
C LEU A 729 12.03 19.37 -38.29
N ASP A 730 10.84 19.91 -38.59
CA ASP A 730 10.46 21.25 -38.16
C ASP A 730 10.20 21.32 -36.65
N PHE A 731 9.64 20.26 -36.05
CA PHE A 731 9.62 20.11 -34.59
C PHE A 731 11.04 20.15 -34.01
N CYS A 732 11.99 19.38 -34.54
CA CYS A 732 13.39 19.41 -34.07
C CYS A 732 14.03 20.81 -34.20
N LYS A 733 13.65 21.61 -35.20
CA LYS A 733 14.09 23.01 -35.30
C LYS A 733 13.46 23.86 -34.21
N ALA A 734 12.15 23.73 -33.97
CA ALA A 734 11.44 24.49 -32.95
C ALA A 734 11.96 24.18 -31.52
N VAL A 735 12.29 22.91 -31.24
CA VAL A 735 12.87 22.48 -29.96
C VAL A 735 14.25 23.12 -29.74
N ARG A 736 15.11 23.14 -30.77
CA ARG A 736 16.43 23.81 -30.69
C ARG A 736 16.33 25.32 -30.50
N LEU A 737 15.31 25.97 -31.09
CA LEU A 737 15.05 27.39 -30.86
C LEU A 737 14.59 27.68 -29.43
N ALA A 738 14.10 26.67 -28.70
CA ALA A 738 13.77 26.74 -27.29
C ALA A 738 14.94 26.33 -26.36
N ASP A 739 16.14 26.18 -26.91
CA ASP A 739 17.37 25.77 -26.19
C ASP A 739 17.27 24.38 -25.55
N LEU A 740 16.54 23.47 -26.19
CA LEU A 740 16.42 22.08 -25.77
C LEU A 740 17.05 21.16 -26.82
N GLU A 741 17.71 20.10 -26.35
CA GLU A 741 18.36 19.12 -27.22
C GLU A 741 17.44 17.96 -27.58
N TRP A 742 16.51 17.60 -26.70
CA TRP A 742 15.70 16.39 -26.81
C TRP A 742 14.23 16.68 -27.08
N GLY A 743 13.63 15.88 -27.95
CA GLY A 743 12.23 16.00 -28.33
C GLY A 743 11.51 14.66 -28.30
N TRP A 744 10.25 14.66 -27.88
CA TRP A 744 9.38 13.47 -27.91
C TRP A 744 8.18 13.68 -28.85
N ILE A 745 7.91 12.66 -29.67
CA ILE A 745 6.80 12.64 -30.63
C ILE A 745 6.14 11.26 -30.61
N ASP A 746 4.85 11.19 -30.27
CA ASP A 746 4.10 9.94 -30.13
C ASP A 746 4.09 9.04 -31.39
N THR A 747 4.28 9.60 -32.59
CA THR A 747 4.27 8.83 -33.84
C THR A 747 5.55 8.06 -34.08
N CYS A 748 6.71 8.61 -33.72
CA CYS A 748 8.01 7.99 -34.00
C CYS A 748 8.82 7.64 -32.76
N CYS A 749 8.50 8.16 -31.57
CA CYS A 749 9.17 7.79 -30.32
C CYS A 749 8.56 6.55 -29.66
N ILE A 750 7.33 6.16 -30.06
CA ILE A 750 6.69 4.93 -29.59
C ILE A 750 6.73 3.87 -30.71
N ASP A 751 7.28 2.70 -30.43
CA ASP A 751 7.11 1.53 -31.27
C ASP A 751 5.70 0.93 -31.07
N LYS A 752 4.76 1.41 -31.87
CA LYS A 752 3.37 0.94 -31.85
C LYS A 752 3.20 -0.51 -32.31
N SER A 753 4.25 -1.16 -32.83
CA SER A 753 4.23 -2.60 -33.13
C SER A 753 4.43 -3.45 -31.87
N SER A 754 5.05 -2.88 -30.83
CA SER A 754 5.16 -3.48 -29.50
C SER A 754 3.93 -3.14 -28.65
N SER A 755 3.07 -4.14 -28.40
CA SER A 755 1.88 -3.95 -27.56
C SER A 755 2.24 -3.60 -26.11
N ALA A 756 3.39 -4.08 -25.63
CA ALA A 756 3.94 -3.75 -24.31
C ALA A 756 4.33 -2.27 -24.26
N GLU A 757 5.15 -1.80 -25.21
CA GLU A 757 5.59 -0.41 -25.26
C GLU A 757 4.41 0.54 -25.47
N LEU A 758 3.47 0.19 -26.34
CA LEU A 758 2.26 0.99 -26.57
C LEU A 758 1.40 1.12 -25.30
N THR A 759 1.25 0.03 -24.55
CA THR A 759 0.49 0.03 -23.29
C THR A 759 1.19 0.87 -22.23
N GLU A 760 2.51 0.74 -22.12
CA GLU A 760 3.34 1.52 -21.20
C GLU A 760 3.29 3.01 -21.52
N ALA A 761 3.47 3.36 -22.80
CA ALA A 761 3.47 4.73 -23.28
C ALA A 761 2.13 5.44 -23.03
N ILE A 762 1.01 4.76 -23.28
CA ILE A 762 -0.33 5.35 -23.07
C ILE A 762 -0.63 5.56 -21.59
N ASN A 763 -0.24 4.63 -20.71
CA ASN A 763 -0.41 4.81 -19.26
C ASN A 763 0.54 5.89 -18.69
N SER A 764 1.67 6.16 -19.36
CA SER A 764 2.67 7.15 -18.94
C SER A 764 2.47 8.54 -19.53
N MET A 765 1.65 8.66 -20.57
CA MET A 765 1.58 9.84 -21.43
C MET A 765 1.29 11.13 -20.65
N TRP A 766 0.41 11.07 -19.65
CA TRP A 766 0.14 12.21 -18.77
C TRP A 766 1.37 12.69 -18.01
N SER A 767 2.16 11.76 -17.46
CA SER A 767 3.41 12.10 -16.77
C SER A 767 4.40 12.73 -17.74
N TRP A 768 4.53 12.17 -18.94
CA TRP A 768 5.43 12.70 -19.97
C TRP A 768 5.03 14.12 -20.41
N TYR A 769 3.74 14.39 -20.59
CA TYR A 769 3.28 15.76 -20.84
C TYR A 769 3.53 16.69 -19.64
N LYS A 770 3.25 16.22 -18.42
CA LYS A 770 3.41 16.99 -17.18
C LYS A 770 4.87 17.36 -16.90
N GLU A 771 5.80 16.45 -17.17
CA GLU A 771 7.23 16.59 -16.87
C GLU A 771 8.02 17.26 -18.00
N SER A 772 7.45 17.36 -19.20
CA SER A 772 8.07 18.11 -20.30
C SER A 772 8.34 19.57 -19.91
N VAL A 773 9.50 20.09 -20.32
CA VAL A 773 9.85 21.51 -20.10
C VAL A 773 8.93 22.42 -20.93
N LEU A 774 8.52 21.92 -22.10
CA LEU A 774 7.72 22.65 -23.06
C LEU A 774 6.88 21.69 -23.93
N CYS A 775 5.57 21.92 -23.98
CA CYS A 775 4.69 21.30 -24.95
C CYS A 775 4.53 22.21 -26.17
N LEU A 776 4.93 21.73 -27.35
CA LEU A 776 4.71 22.42 -28.62
C LEU A 776 3.39 21.93 -29.23
N VAL A 777 2.38 22.79 -29.28
CA VAL A 777 1.08 22.49 -29.87
C VAL A 777 1.08 22.92 -31.33
N TYR A 778 1.05 21.96 -32.25
CA TYR A 778 1.07 22.19 -33.68
C TYR A 778 -0.33 22.05 -34.30
N PHE A 779 -0.88 23.17 -34.79
CA PHE A 779 -2.13 23.18 -35.53
C PHE A 779 -1.87 23.01 -37.03
N ASN A 780 -2.29 21.89 -37.60
CA ASN A 780 -2.11 21.66 -39.04
C ASN A 780 -3.15 22.40 -39.92
N ASP A 781 -4.20 22.95 -39.31
CA ASP A 781 -5.38 23.53 -39.94
C ASP A 781 -5.58 25.02 -39.63
N VAL A 782 -4.60 25.65 -38.98
CA VAL A 782 -4.61 27.09 -38.64
C VAL A 782 -3.58 27.81 -39.49
N GLU A 783 -4.01 28.88 -40.15
CA GLU A 783 -3.14 29.76 -40.96
C GLU A 783 -2.36 30.76 -40.09
N SER A 784 -1.27 31.31 -40.63
CA SER A 784 -0.57 32.44 -40.01
C SER A 784 -1.53 33.62 -39.85
N GLU A 785 -1.56 34.23 -38.65
CA GLU A 785 -2.41 35.40 -38.32
C GLU A 785 -3.91 35.09 -38.15
N ALA A 786 -4.26 33.82 -37.93
CA ALA A 786 -5.61 33.41 -37.58
C ALA A 786 -6.12 34.12 -36.31
N SER A 787 -7.39 34.52 -36.33
CA SER A 787 -8.12 35.05 -35.18
C SER A 787 -8.33 33.98 -34.10
N TYR A 788 -8.65 34.41 -32.88
CA TYR A 788 -8.99 33.49 -31.78
C TYR A 788 -10.16 32.55 -32.11
N ALA A 789 -11.14 33.03 -32.89
CA ALA A 789 -12.26 32.20 -33.33
C ALA A 789 -11.80 31.10 -34.31
N GLU A 790 -10.87 31.41 -35.22
CA GLU A 790 -10.30 30.45 -36.16
C GLU A 790 -9.42 29.42 -35.45
N ILE A 791 -8.59 29.85 -34.48
CA ILE A 791 -7.80 28.96 -33.63
C ILE A 791 -8.72 28.02 -32.83
N GLY A 792 -9.75 28.57 -32.18
CA GLY A 792 -10.71 27.80 -31.38
C GLY A 792 -11.56 26.82 -32.20
N SER A 793 -11.60 27.00 -33.51
CA SER A 793 -12.28 26.09 -34.46
C SER A 793 -11.38 24.96 -34.96
N SER A 794 -10.10 24.91 -34.55
CA SER A 794 -9.18 23.84 -34.95
C SER A 794 -9.69 22.47 -34.53
N ALA A 795 -9.51 21.49 -35.43
CA ALA A 795 -9.84 20.10 -35.17
C ALA A 795 -9.04 19.51 -33.99
N TRP A 796 -7.93 20.13 -33.58
CA TRP A 796 -7.18 19.71 -32.40
C TRP A 796 -8.05 19.72 -31.14
N PHE A 797 -8.94 20.70 -30.96
CA PHE A 797 -9.87 20.74 -29.81
C PHE A 797 -10.91 19.62 -29.82
N THR A 798 -11.06 18.90 -30.92
CA THR A 798 -12.03 17.80 -31.02
C THR A 798 -11.41 16.43 -30.76
N ARG A 799 -10.08 16.30 -30.57
CA ARG A 799 -9.44 14.99 -30.34
C ARG A 799 -9.57 14.55 -28.89
N GLY A 800 -9.59 13.24 -28.66
CA GLY A 800 -9.64 12.64 -27.31
C GLY A 800 -8.40 12.98 -26.46
N TRP A 801 -7.20 12.85 -27.04
CA TRP A 801 -5.92 13.03 -26.35
C TRP A 801 -5.61 14.48 -25.94
N THR A 802 -6.30 15.45 -26.53
CA THR A 802 -6.12 16.89 -26.31
C THR A 802 -6.16 17.31 -24.85
N LEU A 803 -6.95 16.65 -24.00
CA LEU A 803 -7.03 17.04 -22.59
C LEU A 803 -5.71 16.79 -21.85
N GLN A 804 -5.03 15.67 -22.14
CA GLN A 804 -3.72 15.40 -21.55
C GLN A 804 -2.68 16.38 -22.10
N GLU A 805 -2.72 16.60 -23.42
CA GLU A 805 -1.85 17.53 -24.15
C GLU A 805 -2.00 18.99 -23.66
N LEU A 806 -3.22 19.40 -23.30
CA LEU A 806 -3.57 20.75 -22.85
C LEU A 806 -3.37 20.95 -21.34
N LEU A 807 -3.81 19.99 -20.52
CA LEU A 807 -3.94 20.18 -19.07
C LEU A 807 -2.71 19.75 -18.28
N ALA A 808 -1.97 18.73 -18.73
CA ALA A 808 -0.83 18.20 -18.00
C ALA A 808 0.41 19.12 -18.04
N PRO A 809 0.84 19.69 -19.20
CA PRO A 809 2.05 20.52 -19.25
C PRO A 809 1.89 21.84 -18.50
N SER A 810 2.98 22.33 -17.91
CA SER A 810 3.02 23.65 -17.27
C SER A 810 3.21 24.79 -18.28
N ARG A 811 3.85 24.52 -19.43
CA ARG A 811 4.18 25.49 -20.48
C ARG A 811 3.79 24.95 -21.85
N LEU A 812 3.01 25.71 -22.61
CA LEU A 812 2.57 25.40 -23.96
C LEU A 812 2.92 26.53 -24.92
N ASN A 813 3.49 26.20 -26.08
CA ASN A 813 3.65 27.14 -27.20
C ASN A 813 2.82 26.64 -28.37
N PHE A 814 1.94 27.49 -28.89
CA PHE A 814 1.06 27.17 -30.01
C PHE A 814 1.67 27.65 -31.32
N PHE A 815 1.60 26.80 -32.34
CA PHE A 815 2.13 27.05 -33.69
C PHE A 815 1.07 26.78 -34.74
N ASP A 816 1.11 27.56 -35.82
CA ASP A 816 0.29 27.36 -37.00
C ASP A 816 0.82 26.24 -37.91
N ARG A 817 0.17 26.04 -39.06
CA ARG A 817 0.52 25.00 -40.05
C ARG A 817 1.88 25.15 -40.72
N VAL A 818 2.57 26.29 -40.53
CA VAL A 818 3.92 26.56 -41.06
C VAL A 818 4.95 26.76 -39.94
N TRP A 819 4.64 26.32 -38.71
CA TRP A 819 5.50 26.48 -37.54
C TRP A 819 5.81 27.94 -37.17
N LYS A 820 4.93 28.89 -37.51
CA LYS A 820 4.96 30.26 -36.97
C LYS A 820 4.40 30.25 -35.55
N PRO A 821 5.10 30.77 -34.54
CA PRO A 821 4.56 30.92 -33.19
C PRO A 821 3.30 31.80 -33.21
N LEU A 822 2.23 31.32 -32.59
CA LEU A 822 0.97 32.05 -32.43
C LEU A 822 0.88 32.67 -31.03
N TYR A 823 0.91 31.82 -30.00
CA TYR A 823 0.74 32.22 -28.60
C TYR A 823 1.54 31.32 -27.65
N ARG A 824 1.81 31.83 -26.46
CA ARG A 824 2.44 31.09 -25.35
C ARG A 824 1.50 31.07 -24.16
N LEU A 825 1.34 29.90 -23.55
CA LEU A 825 0.60 29.69 -22.32
C LEU A 825 1.54 29.07 -21.26
N GLU A 826 1.97 29.86 -20.29
CA GLU A 826 2.59 29.43 -19.03
C GLU A 826 1.61 29.47 -17.85
N LYS A 827 1.23 28.30 -17.32
CA LYS A 827 0.26 28.22 -16.22
C LYS A 827 0.87 28.73 -14.92
N ALA A 828 0.02 29.29 -14.04
CA ALA A 828 0.42 29.71 -12.71
C ALA A 828 0.94 28.51 -11.90
N THR A 829 2.26 28.29 -11.91
CA THR A 829 2.86 27.25 -11.07
C THR A 829 2.75 27.70 -9.62
N PHE A 830 2.27 26.82 -8.73
CA PHE A 830 2.13 27.08 -7.30
C PHE A 830 3.50 27.13 -6.58
N LYS A 831 4.45 27.91 -7.10
CA LYS A 831 5.69 28.32 -6.43
C LYS A 831 5.48 29.70 -5.79
N ALA A 832 4.71 29.80 -4.71
CA ALA A 832 4.73 30.99 -3.87
C ALA A 832 4.39 30.69 -2.40
N LYS A 833 5.37 30.91 -1.53
CA LYS A 833 5.30 30.91 -0.05
C LYS A 833 4.33 31.95 0.56
N LYS A 834 3.37 32.52 -0.17
CA LYS A 834 2.40 33.49 0.35
C LYS A 834 1.05 33.33 -0.36
N ARG A 835 0.02 32.97 0.40
CA ARG A 835 -1.35 32.64 -0.04
C ARG A 835 -2.16 33.78 -0.69
N THR A 836 -1.59 34.95 -0.98
CA THR A 836 -2.40 36.13 -1.38
C THR A 836 -1.79 37.04 -2.45
N ALA A 837 -0.57 36.80 -2.96
CA ALA A 837 0.13 37.79 -3.79
C ALA A 837 0.18 37.50 -5.32
N THR A 838 -0.15 36.29 -5.79
CA THR A 838 0.04 35.94 -7.23
C THR A 838 -1.22 36.08 -8.08
N MET A 839 -2.40 36.16 -7.48
CA MET A 839 -3.67 36.16 -8.21
C MET A 839 -3.92 37.46 -9.00
N TYR A 840 -3.27 38.57 -8.63
CA TYR A 840 -3.44 39.87 -9.28
C TYR A 840 -2.56 40.06 -10.52
N TYR A 841 -1.35 39.49 -10.58
CA TYR A 841 -0.37 39.82 -11.63
C TYR A 841 -0.61 39.17 -13.01
N ILE A 842 -1.43 38.11 -13.10
CA ILE A 842 -1.71 37.42 -14.38
C ILE A 842 -2.99 37.98 -15.06
N MET A 843 -3.89 38.61 -14.29
CA MET A 843 -5.12 39.21 -14.84
C MET A 843 -4.90 40.59 -15.47
N ASP A 844 -3.69 41.16 -15.34
CA ASP A 844 -3.33 42.48 -15.89
C ASP A 844 -2.75 42.41 -17.32
N ASP A 845 -2.56 41.21 -17.88
CA ASP A 845 -2.24 41.00 -19.30
C ASP A 845 -3.54 40.71 -20.09
N PRO A 846 -4.05 41.67 -20.88
CA PRO A 846 -5.34 41.56 -21.56
C PRO A 846 -5.37 40.43 -22.61
N ASP A 847 -4.24 40.21 -23.30
CA ASP A 847 -4.13 39.21 -24.37
C ASP A 847 -4.19 37.79 -23.78
N TRP A 848 -3.66 37.64 -22.57
CA TRP A 848 -3.68 36.42 -21.78
C TRP A 848 -5.07 36.03 -21.28
N ALA A 849 -5.86 37.01 -20.82
CA ALA A 849 -7.25 36.77 -20.43
C ALA A 849 -8.06 36.31 -21.65
N GLU A 850 -7.93 36.97 -22.80
CA GLU A 850 -8.72 36.64 -23.99
C GLU A 850 -8.36 35.26 -24.56
N PHE A 851 -7.07 34.95 -24.71
CA PHE A 851 -6.62 33.66 -25.21
C PHE A 851 -6.98 32.51 -24.27
N GLY A 852 -6.83 32.70 -22.95
CA GLY A 852 -7.25 31.71 -21.94
C GLY A 852 -8.75 31.42 -21.96
N HIS A 853 -9.59 32.44 -22.17
CA HIS A 853 -11.04 32.27 -22.34
C HIS A 853 -11.37 31.53 -23.63
N MET A 854 -10.69 31.84 -24.74
CA MET A 854 -10.83 31.10 -25.99
C MET A 854 -10.48 29.62 -25.80
N LEU A 855 -9.35 29.32 -25.16
CA LEU A 855 -8.95 27.94 -24.87
C LEU A 855 -9.97 27.22 -23.99
N ALA A 856 -10.52 27.89 -22.98
CA ALA A 856 -11.56 27.34 -22.12
C ALA A 856 -12.85 27.02 -22.90
N GLN A 857 -13.27 27.94 -23.78
CA GLN A 857 -14.43 27.77 -24.63
C GLN A 857 -14.25 26.64 -25.64
N ALA A 858 -13.12 26.62 -26.34
CA ALA A 858 -12.81 25.62 -27.37
C ALA A 858 -12.58 24.22 -26.77
N SER A 859 -11.99 24.12 -25.58
CA SER A 859 -11.72 22.85 -24.90
C SER A 859 -12.89 22.34 -24.05
N HIS A 860 -13.92 23.16 -23.79
CA HIS A 860 -14.97 22.91 -22.81
C HIS A 860 -14.45 22.68 -21.37
N VAL A 861 -13.22 23.11 -21.08
CA VAL A 861 -12.65 23.06 -19.73
C VAL A 861 -12.78 24.45 -19.11
N PRO A 862 -13.29 24.60 -17.88
CA PRO A 862 -13.38 25.90 -17.23
C PRO A 862 -12.03 26.62 -17.18
N ALA A 863 -12.02 27.93 -17.45
CA ALA A 863 -10.79 28.74 -17.53
C ALA A 863 -9.89 28.62 -16.30
N ARG A 864 -10.49 28.42 -15.12
CA ARG A 864 -9.78 28.20 -13.84
C ARG A 864 -8.86 26.96 -13.84
N TYR A 865 -9.18 25.93 -14.62
CA TYR A 865 -8.34 24.74 -14.76
C TYR A 865 -7.38 24.86 -15.94
N VAL A 866 -7.81 25.42 -17.07
CA VAL A 866 -6.94 25.66 -18.25
C VAL A 866 -5.76 26.57 -17.90
N CYS A 867 -6.02 27.63 -17.14
CA CYS A 867 -5.01 28.61 -16.75
C CYS A 867 -4.22 28.21 -15.48
N GLY A 868 -4.61 27.12 -14.81
CA GLY A 868 -3.95 26.64 -13.59
C GLY A 868 -4.29 27.41 -12.29
N TYR A 869 -5.38 28.19 -12.27
CA TYR A 869 -5.85 28.88 -11.06
C TYR A 869 -6.40 27.93 -9.99
N GLN A 870 -6.87 26.75 -10.40
CA GLN A 870 -7.40 25.71 -9.52
C GLN A 870 -6.77 24.36 -9.88
N SER A 871 -6.43 23.55 -8.87
CA SER A 871 -5.90 22.20 -9.09
C SER A 871 -6.94 21.32 -9.77
N LEU A 872 -6.49 20.53 -10.76
CA LEU A 872 -7.30 19.52 -11.44
C LEU A 872 -7.85 18.46 -10.48
N ASP A 873 -7.19 18.23 -9.34
CA ASP A 873 -7.63 17.27 -8.31
C ASP A 873 -8.93 17.68 -7.62
N SER A 874 -9.26 18.98 -7.66
CA SER A 874 -10.51 19.51 -7.09
C SER A 874 -11.70 19.45 -8.05
N ALA A 875 -11.49 19.03 -9.30
CA ALA A 875 -12.57 18.74 -10.24
C ALA A 875 -13.10 17.32 -10.01
N SER A 876 -14.42 17.18 -9.93
CA SER A 876 -15.08 15.89 -9.80
C SER A 876 -14.88 15.01 -11.05
N ALA A 877 -15.08 13.72 -10.91
CA ALA A 877 -15.08 12.76 -12.02
C ALA A 877 -16.09 13.16 -13.10
N ALA A 878 -17.32 13.52 -12.71
CA ALA A 878 -18.36 13.95 -13.65
C ALA A 878 -17.94 15.17 -14.46
N MET A 879 -17.30 16.14 -13.79
CA MET A 879 -16.79 17.35 -14.43
C MET A 879 -15.68 17.02 -15.42
N LYS A 880 -14.69 16.20 -15.03
CA LYS A 880 -13.61 15.75 -15.92
C LYS A 880 -14.14 15.00 -17.14
N LEU A 881 -15.12 14.11 -16.96
CA LEU A 881 -15.76 13.36 -18.04
C LEU A 881 -16.57 14.27 -18.98
N SER A 882 -17.18 15.34 -18.47
CA SER A 882 -17.87 16.34 -19.31
C SER A 882 -16.92 17.09 -20.24
N TRP A 883 -15.67 17.33 -19.84
CA TRP A 883 -14.67 17.96 -20.72
C TRP A 883 -14.30 17.06 -21.90
N ALA A 884 -14.46 15.76 -21.73
CA ALA A 884 -14.14 14.75 -22.72
C ALA A 884 -15.32 14.39 -23.63
N SER A 885 -16.55 14.66 -23.22
CA SER A 885 -17.76 14.21 -23.92
C SER A 885 -17.97 14.77 -25.33
N PHE A 886 -17.31 15.88 -25.65
CA PHE A 886 -17.39 16.54 -26.96
C PHE A 886 -16.33 16.04 -27.96
N ARG A 887 -15.49 15.09 -27.53
CA ARG A 887 -14.27 14.69 -28.26
C ARG A 887 -14.49 13.42 -29.08
N ARG A 888 -13.67 13.27 -30.12
CA ARG A 888 -13.67 12.17 -31.06
C ARG A 888 -12.32 11.47 -31.06
N THR A 889 -12.36 10.16 -31.26
CA THR A 889 -11.18 9.31 -31.37
C THR A 889 -11.30 8.41 -32.59
N SER A 890 -10.16 7.99 -33.14
CA SER A 890 -10.14 7.11 -34.32
C SER A 890 -10.57 5.69 -33.99
N ARG A 891 -10.18 5.19 -32.81
CA ARG A 891 -10.69 3.93 -32.24
C ARG A 891 -11.67 4.22 -31.12
N VAL A 892 -12.70 3.40 -30.99
CA VAL A 892 -13.74 3.60 -29.98
C VAL A 892 -13.20 3.42 -28.56
N GLU A 893 -12.22 2.54 -28.36
CA GLU A 893 -11.58 2.29 -27.07
C GLU A 893 -10.73 3.47 -26.60
N ASP A 894 -10.15 4.24 -27.53
CA ASP A 894 -9.35 5.42 -27.19
C ASP A 894 -10.19 6.51 -26.49
N ARG A 895 -11.53 6.45 -26.57
CA ARG A 895 -12.42 7.30 -25.76
C ARG A 895 -12.20 7.08 -24.27
N ALA A 896 -11.82 5.87 -23.87
CA ALA A 896 -11.46 5.52 -22.50
C ALA A 896 -9.96 5.74 -22.25
N TYR A 897 -9.10 5.25 -23.16
CA TYR A 897 -7.65 5.29 -22.95
C TYR A 897 -7.07 6.71 -22.92
N SER A 898 -7.69 7.65 -23.64
CA SER A 898 -7.31 9.07 -23.58
C SER A 898 -7.66 9.76 -22.25
N LEU A 899 -8.37 9.09 -21.34
CA LEU A 899 -8.78 9.62 -20.04
C LEU A 899 -7.99 9.05 -18.86
N LEU A 900 -7.16 8.03 -19.08
CA LEU A 900 -6.38 7.35 -18.04
C LEU A 900 -5.61 8.33 -17.18
N GLY A 901 -4.78 9.16 -17.80
CA GLY A 901 -4.01 10.16 -17.08
C GLY A 901 -4.84 11.24 -16.38
N LEU A 902 -5.91 11.72 -17.01
CA LEU A 902 -6.77 12.77 -16.45
C LEU A 902 -7.55 12.30 -15.21
N LEU A 903 -7.93 11.03 -15.21
CA LEU A 903 -8.63 10.37 -14.11
C LEU A 903 -7.67 9.68 -13.12
N GLY A 904 -6.37 9.64 -13.41
CA GLY A 904 -5.37 8.95 -12.58
C GLY A 904 -5.58 7.45 -12.52
N ILE A 905 -5.98 6.82 -13.63
CA ILE A 905 -6.23 5.38 -13.74
C ILE A 905 -5.16 4.73 -14.61
N ASN A 906 -4.70 3.55 -14.20
CA ASN A 906 -3.85 2.68 -15.00
C ASN A 906 -4.61 1.38 -15.30
N MET A 907 -4.70 1.00 -16.57
CA MET A 907 -5.36 -0.25 -16.97
C MET A 907 -4.79 -0.81 -18.28
N PRO A 908 -4.79 -2.14 -18.49
CA PRO A 908 -4.32 -2.74 -19.74
C PRO A 908 -5.10 -2.26 -20.96
N LEU A 909 -4.45 -2.12 -22.11
CA LEU A 909 -5.11 -1.74 -23.36
C LEU A 909 -5.59 -2.99 -24.12
N LEU A 910 -6.91 -3.13 -24.26
CA LEU A 910 -7.56 -4.22 -24.98
C LEU A 910 -8.26 -3.66 -26.23
N TYR A 911 -7.51 -3.45 -27.31
CA TYR A 911 -8.10 -3.03 -28.59
C TYR A 911 -8.97 -4.15 -29.18
N GLY A 912 -10.21 -3.83 -29.55
CA GLY A 912 -11.23 -4.77 -30.00
C GLY A 912 -12.41 -4.95 -29.03
N GLU A 913 -12.32 -4.42 -27.80
CA GLU A 913 -13.42 -4.50 -26.81
C GLU A 913 -14.52 -3.45 -27.02
N GLY A 914 -14.34 -2.51 -27.94
CA GLY A 914 -15.36 -1.55 -28.30
C GLY A 914 -15.70 -0.57 -27.17
N GLN A 915 -16.99 -0.31 -26.98
CA GLN A 915 -17.49 0.55 -25.90
C GLN A 915 -17.26 -0.02 -24.49
N GLN A 916 -16.89 -1.30 -24.36
CA GLN A 916 -16.60 -1.91 -23.05
C GLN A 916 -15.38 -1.28 -22.37
N ALA A 917 -14.45 -0.70 -23.13
CA ALA A 917 -13.30 0.02 -22.59
C ALA A 917 -13.72 1.16 -21.66
N PHE A 918 -14.79 1.89 -22.01
CA PHE A 918 -15.29 3.01 -21.19
C PHE A 918 -16.02 2.54 -19.93
N ILE A 919 -16.72 1.41 -20.01
CA ILE A 919 -17.32 0.77 -18.84
C ILE A 919 -16.20 0.27 -17.90
N ARG A 920 -15.14 -0.32 -18.45
CA ARG A 920 -13.98 -0.78 -17.68
C ARG A 920 -13.28 0.40 -17.01
N LEU A 921 -13.07 1.51 -17.71
CA LEU A 921 -12.53 2.74 -17.11
C LEU A 921 -13.35 3.21 -15.89
N GLN A 922 -14.68 3.25 -16.02
CA GLN A 922 -15.53 3.63 -14.88
C GLN A 922 -15.43 2.65 -13.71
N LYS A 923 -15.28 1.35 -13.99
CA LYS A 923 -15.08 0.33 -12.95
C LYS A 923 -13.74 0.51 -12.23
N GLU A 924 -12.66 0.66 -13.00
CA GLU A 924 -11.32 0.93 -12.44
C GLU A 924 -11.35 2.22 -11.61
N PHE A 925 -12.06 3.26 -12.07
CA PHE A 925 -12.20 4.50 -11.32
C PHE A 925 -12.96 4.33 -10.00
N ILE A 926 -14.10 3.65 -10.01
CA ILE A 926 -14.89 3.38 -8.79
C ILE A 926 -14.10 2.51 -7.80
N GLN A 927 -13.21 1.64 -8.29
CA GLN A 927 -12.33 0.83 -7.45
C GLN A 927 -11.17 1.62 -6.86
N THR A 928 -10.75 2.71 -7.50
CA THR A 928 -9.58 3.50 -7.12
C THR A 928 -9.93 4.74 -6.30
N TYR A 929 -11.05 5.41 -6.62
CA TYR A 929 -11.39 6.73 -6.09
C TYR A 929 -12.80 6.76 -5.48
N ASP A 930 -12.91 7.44 -4.34
CA ASP A 930 -14.19 7.73 -3.67
C ASP A 930 -14.82 9.03 -4.21
N ASP A 931 -15.29 8.96 -5.46
CA ASP A 931 -15.99 10.07 -6.12
C ASP A 931 -17.25 9.57 -6.84
N GLU A 932 -18.37 9.61 -6.11
CA GLU A 932 -19.68 9.17 -6.57
C GLU A 932 -20.24 10.00 -7.75
N SER A 933 -19.62 11.13 -8.08
CA SER A 933 -20.02 11.92 -9.25
C SER A 933 -19.82 11.15 -10.55
N ILE A 934 -19.00 10.09 -10.59
CA ILE A 934 -18.90 9.22 -11.77
C ILE A 934 -20.22 8.54 -12.14
N LEU A 935 -21.19 8.47 -11.22
CA LEU A 935 -22.54 7.98 -11.51
C LEU A 935 -23.51 9.09 -11.92
N ALA A 936 -23.08 10.35 -11.91
CA ALA A 936 -23.91 11.52 -12.16
C ALA A 936 -23.98 11.86 -13.67
N TRP A 937 -24.59 10.97 -14.45
CA TRP A 937 -24.77 11.09 -15.91
C TRP A 937 -26.24 11.00 -16.33
N ARG A 938 -26.58 11.49 -17.53
CA ARG A 938 -27.95 11.43 -18.09
C ARG A 938 -27.93 11.03 -19.57
N SER A 939 -28.78 10.08 -19.95
CA SER A 939 -29.03 9.71 -21.35
C SER A 939 -30.12 10.61 -21.98
N PRO A 940 -30.00 10.98 -23.27
CA PRO A 940 -31.08 11.63 -24.00
C PRO A 940 -32.32 10.72 -24.10
N CYS A 941 -33.51 11.22 -23.75
CA CYS A 941 -34.76 10.46 -23.85
C CYS A 941 -35.30 10.50 -25.30
N PRO A 942 -35.63 9.36 -25.95
CA PRO A 942 -36.27 9.35 -27.25
C PRO A 942 -37.76 9.69 -27.09
N SER A 943 -38.09 10.97 -27.31
CA SER A 943 -39.44 11.58 -27.33
C SER A 943 -40.10 11.88 -25.96
N PRO A 944 -40.58 13.12 -25.72
CA PRO A 944 -41.36 13.47 -24.54
C PRO A 944 -42.77 12.85 -24.49
N ASN A 945 -43.22 12.20 -25.58
CA ASN A 945 -44.58 11.67 -25.72
C ASN A 945 -44.69 10.13 -25.64
N LEU A 946 -43.60 9.41 -25.39
CA LEU A 946 -43.66 8.00 -25.00
C LEU A 946 -43.30 7.86 -23.52
N SER A 947 -44.25 7.43 -22.71
CA SER A 947 -44.08 7.03 -21.32
C SER A 947 -43.28 5.71 -21.14
N SER A 948 -42.42 5.37 -22.10
CA SER A 948 -41.47 4.27 -21.94
C SER A 948 -40.26 4.78 -21.16
N HIS A 949 -40.26 4.51 -19.86
CA HIS A 949 -39.10 4.74 -18.99
C HIS A 949 -37.81 4.24 -19.66
N CYS A 950 -36.85 5.15 -19.89
CA CYS A 950 -35.53 4.78 -20.40
C CYS A 950 -34.72 4.18 -19.27
N PHE A 951 -34.66 2.86 -19.26
CA PHE A 951 -33.93 2.11 -18.26
C PHE A 951 -32.53 1.75 -18.74
N SER A 952 -31.52 1.91 -17.89
CA SER A 952 -30.14 1.50 -18.15
C SER A 952 -29.50 0.87 -16.91
N GLY A 953 -28.30 0.31 -17.07
CA GLY A 953 -27.41 -0.04 -15.97
C GLY A 953 -26.91 1.19 -15.21
N VAL A 954 -26.14 0.99 -14.14
CA VAL A 954 -25.64 2.08 -13.29
C VAL A 954 -24.50 2.88 -13.92
N LEU A 955 -23.71 2.25 -14.78
CA LEU A 955 -22.57 2.88 -15.44
C LEU A 955 -23.01 3.47 -16.78
N ALA A 956 -22.43 4.62 -17.14
CA ALA A 956 -22.70 5.24 -18.41
C ALA A 956 -22.14 4.35 -19.53
N THR A 957 -22.98 3.97 -20.49
CA THR A 957 -22.50 3.22 -21.66
C THR A 957 -21.77 4.12 -22.65
N ASN A 958 -21.93 5.44 -22.53
CA ASN A 958 -21.29 6.38 -23.44
C ASN A 958 -20.90 7.70 -22.76
N LEU A 959 -19.78 8.26 -23.18
CA LEU A 959 -19.19 9.48 -22.60
C LEU A 959 -20.06 10.73 -22.84
N GLU A 960 -20.86 10.78 -23.91
CA GLU A 960 -21.80 11.90 -24.18
C GLU A 960 -22.85 12.07 -23.06
N PHE A 961 -23.07 11.04 -22.22
CA PHE A 961 -24.01 11.15 -21.11
C PHE A 961 -23.54 12.07 -19.97
N PHE A 962 -22.26 12.46 -19.97
CA PHE A 962 -21.70 13.45 -19.05
C PHE A 962 -21.70 14.88 -19.61
N GLN A 963 -22.23 15.11 -20.81
CA GLN A 963 -22.17 16.41 -21.48
C GLN A 963 -22.78 17.55 -20.63
N ALA A 964 -23.77 17.25 -19.79
CA ALA A 964 -24.43 18.19 -18.90
C ALA A 964 -23.92 18.14 -17.44
N SER A 965 -22.79 17.46 -17.18
CA SER A 965 -22.26 17.22 -15.82
C SER A 965 -21.12 18.17 -15.43
N GLY A 966 -20.84 19.20 -16.24
CA GLY A 966 -19.68 20.09 -16.10
C GLY A 966 -19.73 21.05 -14.91
N ASP A 967 -20.84 21.14 -14.21
CA ASP A 967 -21.05 21.94 -12.99
C ASP A 967 -21.22 21.06 -11.73
N ILE A 968 -21.12 19.74 -11.87
CA ILE A 968 -21.26 18.80 -10.74
C ILE A 968 -19.97 18.81 -9.91
N VAL A 969 -20.08 19.06 -8.62
CA VAL A 969 -18.99 19.08 -7.65
C VAL A 969 -19.25 18.05 -6.55
N THR A 970 -18.18 17.52 -5.97
CA THR A 970 -18.28 16.60 -4.83
C THR A 970 -18.68 17.35 -3.55
N ILE A 971 -19.41 16.67 -2.68
CA ILE A 971 -19.74 17.14 -1.34
C ILE A 971 -18.73 16.47 -0.40
N MET A 972 -17.86 17.23 0.27
CA MET A 972 -16.89 16.65 1.22
C MET A 972 -17.63 15.81 2.26
N GLN A 973 -17.40 14.49 2.25
CA GLN A 973 -17.70 13.61 3.37
C GLN A 973 -16.40 12.95 3.85
N TYR A 974 -16.23 12.94 5.18
CA TYR A 974 -15.27 12.10 5.88
C TYR A 974 -15.93 10.73 6.11
N GLY A 975 -15.46 9.68 5.45
CA GLY A 975 -15.95 8.31 5.62
C GLY A 975 -15.61 7.42 4.43
N LYS A 976 -15.36 6.13 4.66
CA LYS A 976 -15.04 5.13 3.62
C LYS A 976 -16.18 4.98 2.58
N PRO A 977 -15.87 4.65 1.31
CA PRO A 977 -16.89 4.33 0.31
C PRO A 977 -17.65 3.03 0.64
N PRO A 978 -18.99 2.98 0.49
CA PRO A 978 -19.78 1.76 0.69
C PRO A 978 -19.84 0.84 -0.55
N TRP A 979 -18.81 0.83 -1.41
CA TRP A 979 -18.84 0.18 -2.73
C TRP A 979 -17.88 -1.04 -2.80
N GLN A 980 -18.36 -2.20 -3.28
CA GLN A 980 -17.53 -3.39 -3.55
C GLN A 980 -17.93 -4.04 -4.88
N THR A 981 -16.97 -4.43 -5.74
CA THR A 981 -17.32 -5.18 -6.97
C THR A 981 -17.30 -6.68 -6.70
N ILE A 982 -18.42 -7.40 -6.90
CA ILE A 982 -18.51 -8.87 -6.77
C ILE A 982 -19.05 -9.45 -8.07
N ASN A 983 -18.31 -10.38 -8.71
CA ASN A 983 -18.78 -11.13 -9.90
C ASN A 983 -19.42 -10.26 -11.00
N GLN A 984 -18.78 -9.12 -11.35
CA GLN A 984 -19.26 -8.10 -12.31
C GLN A 984 -20.42 -7.20 -11.84
N LEU A 985 -20.86 -7.33 -10.60
CA LEU A 985 -21.86 -6.47 -9.95
C LEU A 985 -21.17 -5.44 -9.04
N LEU A 986 -21.65 -4.20 -9.07
CA LEU A 986 -21.29 -3.15 -8.13
C LEU A 986 -22.22 -3.25 -6.91
N GLN A 987 -21.69 -3.65 -5.77
CA GLN A 987 -22.43 -3.74 -4.52
C GLN A 987 -22.31 -2.44 -3.73
N VAL A 988 -23.43 -1.95 -3.20
CA VAL A 988 -23.54 -0.68 -2.48
C VAL A 988 -24.41 -0.88 -1.26
N GLU A 989 -23.91 -0.54 -0.08
CA GLU A 989 -24.77 -0.38 1.09
C GLU A 989 -25.10 1.10 1.28
N ALA A 990 -26.33 1.51 0.92
CA ALA A 990 -26.72 2.90 1.01
C ALA A 990 -28.06 3.07 1.74
N ALA A 991 -28.18 4.18 2.47
CA ALA A 991 -29.47 4.69 2.89
C ALA A 991 -30.21 5.22 1.66
N VAL A 992 -31.41 4.70 1.40
CA VAL A 992 -32.19 5.05 0.22
C VAL A 992 -33.52 5.68 0.59
N TYR A 993 -34.07 6.52 -0.28
CA TYR A 993 -35.42 7.07 -0.11
C TYR A 993 -36.42 6.25 -0.92
N VAL A 994 -37.36 5.57 -0.25
CA VAL A 994 -38.46 4.86 -0.92
C VAL A 994 -39.63 5.81 -1.11
N GLN A 995 -39.98 6.10 -2.35
CA GLN A 995 -41.18 6.87 -2.68
C GLN A 995 -42.32 5.91 -3.03
N SER A 996 -43.20 5.61 -2.06
CA SER A 996 -44.46 4.91 -2.34
C SER A 996 -45.48 5.93 -2.87
N ALA A 997 -45.79 5.89 -4.15
CA ALA A 997 -46.99 6.56 -4.65
C ALA A 997 -48.20 5.72 -4.24
N ASN A 998 -49.06 6.27 -3.37
CA ASN A 998 -50.41 5.75 -3.20
C ASN A 998 -51.05 5.74 -4.60
N GLU A 999 -51.35 4.54 -5.11
CA GLU A 999 -51.98 4.27 -6.43
C GLU A 999 -51.09 4.19 -7.70
N ALA A 1000 -49.80 3.84 -7.61
CA ALA A 1000 -49.01 3.46 -8.80
C ALA A 1000 -48.44 2.03 -8.73
N PRO A 1001 -48.35 1.29 -9.86
CA PRO A 1001 -47.89 -0.11 -9.87
C PRO A 1001 -46.36 -0.27 -9.75
N THR A 1002 -45.58 0.77 -9.44
CA THR A 1002 -44.11 0.71 -9.41
C THR A 1002 -43.54 1.35 -8.14
N THR A 1003 -42.57 0.67 -7.51
CA THR A 1003 -41.80 1.22 -6.39
C THR A 1003 -40.61 2.00 -6.95
N THR A 1004 -40.47 3.26 -6.53
CA THR A 1004 -39.31 4.10 -6.90
C THR A 1004 -38.42 4.32 -5.67
N ILE A 1005 -37.13 4.12 -5.85
CA ILE A 1005 -36.09 4.31 -4.83
C ILE A 1005 -35.11 5.39 -5.31
N LEU A 1006 -34.76 6.34 -4.45
CA LEU A 1006 -33.75 7.35 -4.74
C LEU A 1006 -32.47 7.02 -3.96
N LEU A 1007 -31.38 6.80 -4.68
CA LEU A 1007 -30.04 6.59 -4.14
C LEU A 1007 -29.30 7.94 -4.12
N PRO A 1008 -29.03 8.54 -2.95
CA PRO A 1008 -28.26 9.78 -2.87
C PRO A 1008 -26.82 9.55 -3.35
N LEU A 1009 -26.29 10.52 -4.08
CA LEU A 1009 -24.88 10.62 -4.47
C LEU A 1009 -24.21 11.75 -3.68
N ALA A 1010 -22.96 11.57 -3.26
CA ALA A 1010 -22.12 12.55 -2.59
C ALA A 1010 -21.63 13.68 -3.52
N CYS A 1011 -22.50 14.15 -4.42
CA CYS A 1011 -22.23 15.23 -5.35
C CYS A 1011 -23.47 16.12 -5.55
N LYS A 1012 -23.25 17.34 -6.03
CA LYS A 1012 -24.29 18.33 -6.30
C LYS A 1012 -23.95 19.21 -7.49
N HIS A 1013 -24.95 19.88 -8.05
CA HIS A 1013 -24.69 21.05 -8.91
C HIS A 1013 -24.02 22.15 -8.08
N SER A 1014 -23.04 22.85 -8.65
CA SER A 1014 -22.24 23.89 -7.95
C SER A 1014 -23.11 24.97 -7.30
N ASP A 1015 -24.25 25.27 -7.91
CA ASP A 1015 -25.14 26.37 -7.54
C ASP A 1015 -26.28 25.91 -6.60
N GLU A 1016 -26.36 24.61 -6.30
CA GLU A 1016 -27.42 24.02 -5.49
C GLU A 1016 -26.93 23.63 -4.08
N ARG A 1017 -27.87 23.57 -3.12
CA ARG A 1017 -27.61 23.14 -1.74
C ARG A 1017 -27.91 21.65 -1.48
N GLY A 1018 -28.70 21.01 -2.33
CA GLY A 1018 -29.09 19.60 -2.18
C GLY A 1018 -28.11 18.65 -2.89
N CYS A 1019 -28.06 17.39 -2.46
CA CYS A 1019 -27.34 16.34 -3.18
C CYS A 1019 -28.15 15.79 -4.36
N LEU A 1020 -27.43 15.26 -5.34
CA LEU A 1020 -28.01 14.57 -6.49
C LEU A 1020 -28.39 13.14 -6.11
N HIS A 1021 -29.45 12.62 -6.75
CA HIS A 1021 -29.92 11.25 -6.53
C HIS A 1021 -30.11 10.50 -7.84
N LEU A 1022 -29.77 9.21 -7.84
CA LEU A 1022 -30.14 8.25 -8.88
C LEU A 1022 -31.52 7.68 -8.60
N GLU A 1023 -32.41 7.72 -9.59
CA GLU A 1023 -33.75 7.13 -9.51
C GLU A 1023 -33.71 5.67 -9.98
N LEU A 1024 -34.07 4.74 -9.09
CA LEU A 1024 -34.18 3.31 -9.33
C LEU A 1024 -35.67 2.91 -9.32
N THR A 1025 -36.13 2.18 -10.35
CA THR A 1025 -37.54 1.74 -10.44
C THR A 1025 -37.65 0.22 -10.50
N ALA A 1026 -38.56 -0.35 -9.71
CA ALA A 1026 -38.90 -1.78 -9.74
C ALA A 1026 -40.09 -2.05 -10.68
N SER A 1027 -39.97 -3.07 -11.55
CA SER A 1027 -41.05 -3.53 -12.43
C SER A 1027 -41.98 -4.52 -11.68
N SER A 1028 -43.30 -4.35 -11.81
CA SER A 1028 -44.33 -5.13 -11.12
C SER A 1028 -44.49 -6.60 -11.56
N SER A 1029 -43.63 -7.13 -12.44
CA SER A 1029 -43.74 -8.48 -12.97
C SER A 1029 -42.83 -9.54 -12.32
N ALA A 1030 -42.03 -9.19 -11.31
CA ALA A 1030 -41.22 -10.17 -10.57
C ALA A 1030 -42.00 -10.71 -9.35
N GLY A 1031 -42.54 -11.92 -9.48
CA GLY A 1031 -43.28 -12.62 -8.42
C GLY A 1031 -42.48 -12.80 -7.12
N ALA A 1032 -43.21 -12.86 -6.01
CA ALA A 1032 -42.70 -12.86 -4.64
C ALA A 1032 -41.68 -13.98 -4.36
N GLY A 1033 -40.41 -13.59 -4.26
CA GLY A 1033 -39.27 -14.34 -3.76
C GLY A 1033 -38.07 -13.39 -3.63
N VAL A 1034 -37.26 -13.54 -2.59
CA VAL A 1034 -36.16 -12.64 -2.18
C VAL A 1034 -35.27 -12.22 -3.38
N GLY A 1035 -35.29 -10.93 -3.75
CA GLY A 1035 -34.46 -10.34 -4.80
C GLY A 1035 -35.24 -9.42 -5.77
N HIS A 1036 -35.37 -8.13 -5.47
CA HIS A 1036 -35.99 -7.16 -6.38
C HIS A 1036 -34.98 -6.66 -7.42
N TYR A 1037 -35.22 -6.92 -8.71
CA TYR A 1037 -34.44 -6.32 -9.81
C TYR A 1037 -34.95 -4.90 -10.09
N MET A 1038 -34.10 -3.90 -9.87
CA MET A 1038 -34.39 -2.48 -10.14
C MET A 1038 -33.56 -1.98 -11.32
N ARG A 1039 -34.10 -1.03 -12.08
CA ARG A 1039 -33.38 -0.39 -13.20
C ARG A 1039 -33.20 1.10 -12.96
N VAL A 1040 -32.09 1.66 -13.45
CA VAL A 1040 -31.80 3.10 -13.35
C VAL A 1040 -32.63 3.85 -14.39
N SER A 1041 -33.33 4.89 -13.95
CA SER A 1041 -34.01 5.85 -14.82
C SER A 1041 -32.97 6.76 -15.46
N ALA A 1042 -32.42 6.31 -16.60
CA ALA A 1042 -31.24 6.91 -17.24
C ALA A 1042 -31.46 8.36 -17.71
N CYS A 1043 -32.71 8.83 -17.76
CA CYS A 1043 -33.07 10.18 -18.19
C CYS A 1043 -33.23 11.18 -17.03
N LYS A 1044 -33.11 10.76 -15.76
CA LYS A 1044 -33.40 11.62 -14.60
C LYS A 1044 -32.32 11.48 -13.53
N LEU A 1045 -31.71 12.62 -13.20
CA LEU A 1045 -30.90 12.81 -12.00
C LEU A 1045 -31.65 13.82 -11.13
N ILE A 1046 -32.04 13.45 -9.91
CA ILE A 1046 -32.97 14.25 -9.10
C ILE A 1046 -32.19 15.08 -8.08
N ALA A 1047 -32.35 16.40 -8.13
CA ALA A 1047 -31.95 17.28 -7.04
C ALA A 1047 -33.07 17.30 -5.99
N ALA A 1048 -32.80 16.79 -4.78
CA ALA A 1048 -33.75 16.86 -3.67
C ALA A 1048 -33.31 17.92 -2.66
N GLY A 1049 -34.21 18.86 -2.32
CA GLY A 1049 -33.97 19.84 -1.27
C GLY A 1049 -33.99 19.22 0.14
N PRO A 1050 -33.45 19.91 1.17
CA PRO A 1050 -33.27 19.40 2.54
C PRO A 1050 -34.56 19.14 3.34
N GLN A 1051 -35.72 18.95 2.70
CA GLN A 1051 -37.05 18.97 3.35
C GLN A 1051 -38.00 17.82 2.97
N ARG A 1052 -37.54 16.72 2.36
CA ARG A 1052 -38.38 15.50 2.31
C ARG A 1052 -38.22 14.73 3.62
N LYS A 1053 -39.26 14.77 4.47
CA LYS A 1053 -39.34 13.99 5.71
C LYS A 1053 -39.00 12.52 5.42
N VAL A 1054 -37.99 12.00 6.12
CA VAL A 1054 -37.65 10.58 6.19
C VAL A 1054 -38.87 9.86 6.75
N THR A 1055 -39.55 9.06 5.92
CA THR A 1055 -40.70 8.28 6.38
C THR A 1055 -40.36 6.83 6.71
N ASP A 1056 -39.14 6.38 6.39
CA ASP A 1056 -38.61 5.05 6.76
C ASP A 1056 -37.11 5.00 6.44
N ASP A 1057 -36.23 4.98 7.45
CA ASP A 1057 -34.79 4.71 7.26
C ASP A 1057 -34.60 3.21 7.00
N ARG A 1058 -34.59 2.81 5.73
CA ARG A 1058 -34.18 1.46 5.33
C ARG A 1058 -32.81 1.54 4.65
N ARG A 1059 -31.80 0.96 5.28
CA ARG A 1059 -30.55 0.61 4.59
C ARG A 1059 -30.82 -0.58 3.68
N LEU A 1060 -30.52 -0.43 2.40
CA LEU A 1060 -30.59 -1.51 1.43
C LEU A 1060 -29.18 -1.87 0.97
N LEU A 1061 -28.92 -3.17 0.91
CA LEU A 1061 -27.80 -3.71 0.15
C LEU A 1061 -28.23 -3.82 -1.31
N LEU A 1062 -27.66 -2.97 -2.16
CA LEU A 1062 -27.95 -2.92 -3.59
C LEU A 1062 -26.84 -3.65 -4.34
N HIS A 1063 -27.22 -4.69 -5.09
CA HIS A 1063 -26.34 -5.28 -6.10
C HIS A 1063 -26.68 -4.66 -7.46
N LEU A 1064 -25.91 -3.67 -7.88
CA LEU A 1064 -26.10 -2.93 -9.12
C LEU A 1064 -25.35 -3.65 -10.25
N ASN A 1065 -26.08 -4.08 -11.28
CA ASN A 1065 -25.45 -4.61 -12.48
C ASN A 1065 -24.90 -3.44 -13.33
N ALA A 1066 -23.69 -3.62 -13.87
CA ALA A 1066 -23.08 -2.68 -14.80
C ALA A 1066 -23.79 -2.63 -16.17
N ARG A 1067 -24.65 -3.61 -16.50
CA ARG A 1067 -25.42 -3.69 -17.75
C ARG A 1067 -26.87 -3.24 -17.61
#